data_AF-A0A8R2R9X3-F1
#
_entry.id   AF-A0A8R2R9X3-F1
#
_cell.length_a   1.000
_cell.length_b   1.000
_cell.length_c   1.000
_cell.angle_alpha   90.00
_cell.angle_beta   90.00
_cell.angle_gamma   90.00
#
_symmetry.space_group_name_H-M   'P 1'
#
loop_
_entity.id
_entity.type
_entity.pdbx_description
1 polymer ?
#
loop_
_entity_poly.entity_id
_entity_poly.type
_entity_poly.pdbx_seq_one_letter_code
_entity_poly.pdbx_strand_id
1 'polypeptide(L)'
;MRIAHGDEVVRSVKEWSNSIIKLASLHNRKIFLLKCRTNNIIPKHISNNMKCILSLNIEDHPFKKMSDRLITGFQGSILSLEIKVTLWKLEQQNKRIVDMEDKVKGLVSEQLFRRCVVMINKRYEYNFNKIKNTNIKKFDILIKQKINRHTLSSKSKHIYNYTDVQLPTEVEMILNLEPKFGIEIKEKWKVIPTVIKDLEFGIEAVQLDDCNDEGKDIVKNNLRSKAINVISNYYKKTKTKKKNDRLNHTVLIKNLYITRKFLKERPDLIVARADKGNTTVIMLKTEYDTEMRKMLNDKVTYKLLKKDPTNKWQKVANSLVNKLVVAKIVEEQQGKHLKAKYTVAPRIYGLRKTHKETCCLRPVVSCVNSPSYSLARFLHEILTPVIEKFQYNVKNSFDFVTFSRKVSLPKNYVLISLDVVSLFTNVRRDLILKVIEETWDNMKHLVKIPKSVLVDLITFCYDSSYFVYQGEFYAQTEGSSMGNPASPVIANIVMNYVIDQILKILPFEIHFLKLYVDDTIAAIPESEVNNILELFNSFDNNIQFTMEVEKDDSLSFLDVLVKRSNDKLITDWFVKPISSGRLLNWNSNHPRSQKIGMIKGLLDRMTKLSSSDFYEINFGKIRNILLNNNYEIPLVDSVINKFKENLNNKPRSLVNSNNNNIRYCRFPYIAELSHKLNRVFIGTHVRLAFYNILRVNSIYSKLKDPVNKQQQTGIVYKIPCSCDLCYVGQTRQYLSNRVKQHIYDCKNINILKENKTALATHHFDQHHNFKFDKIEILDKEMNWWKRNVSEMIFIKTNDTVNKRTDTNNLSILYNDILKEYKSNRKK
;
A
#
# COMPACT_ATOMS: atom_id res chain seq x y z
N MET A 1 -68.14 -12.96 -23.65
CA MET A 1 -68.39 -13.15 -22.20
C MET A 1 -69.73 -12.58 -21.79
N ARG A 2 -69.94 -11.25 -21.82
CA ARG A 2 -71.22 -10.64 -21.41
C ARG A 2 -72.46 -11.20 -22.14
N ILE A 3 -72.37 -11.34 -23.47
CA ILE A 3 -73.46 -11.88 -24.31
C ILE A 3 -73.70 -13.38 -24.08
N ALA A 4 -72.68 -14.13 -23.64
CA ALA A 4 -72.72 -15.61 -23.59
C ALA A 4 -72.87 -16.20 -22.17
N HIS A 5 -72.55 -15.45 -21.11
CA HIS A 5 -72.49 -15.96 -19.73
C HIS A 5 -73.07 -14.97 -18.70
N GLY A 6 -73.80 -13.95 -19.15
CA GLY A 6 -74.43 -12.96 -18.28
C GLY A 6 -73.47 -11.97 -17.60
N ASP A 7 -74.05 -11.00 -16.89
CA ASP A 7 -73.30 -9.92 -16.22
C ASP A 7 -72.54 -10.39 -14.95
N GLU A 8 -73.01 -11.43 -14.29
CA GLU A 8 -72.42 -11.94 -13.04
C GLU A 8 -71.02 -12.53 -13.25
N VAL A 9 -70.83 -13.31 -14.32
CA VAL A 9 -69.53 -13.87 -14.69
C VAL A 9 -68.55 -12.76 -15.05
N VAL A 10 -69.00 -11.74 -15.79
CA VAL A 10 -68.18 -10.58 -16.15
C VAL A 10 -67.76 -9.78 -14.92
N ARG A 11 -68.67 -9.62 -13.95
CA ARG A 11 -68.38 -8.94 -12.67
C ARG A 11 -67.32 -9.72 -11.87
N SER A 12 -67.48 -11.03 -11.73
CA SER A 12 -66.54 -11.90 -11.00
C SER A 12 -65.13 -11.92 -11.63
N VAL A 13 -65.03 -11.98 -12.96
CA VAL A 13 -63.74 -11.90 -13.68
C VAL A 13 -63.09 -10.52 -13.53
N LYS A 14 -63.87 -9.43 -13.52
CA LYS A 14 -63.36 -8.07 -13.27
C LYS A 14 -62.83 -7.92 -11.85
N GLU A 15 -63.55 -8.43 -10.85
CA GLU A 15 -63.12 -8.43 -9.44
C GLU A 15 -61.83 -9.23 -9.23
N TRP A 16 -61.72 -10.40 -9.86
CA TRP A 16 -60.50 -11.21 -9.86
C TRP A 16 -59.33 -10.46 -10.49
N SER A 17 -59.54 -9.85 -11.67
CA SER A 17 -58.52 -9.03 -12.33
C SER A 17 -58.07 -7.85 -11.47
N ASN A 18 -58.97 -7.17 -10.76
CA ASN A 18 -58.64 -6.05 -9.89
C ASN A 18 -57.83 -6.50 -8.66
N SER A 19 -58.18 -7.65 -8.09
CA SER A 19 -57.46 -8.25 -6.96
C SER A 19 -56.03 -8.65 -7.35
N ILE A 20 -55.83 -9.17 -8.56
CA ILE A 20 -54.50 -9.49 -9.10
C ILE A 20 -53.64 -8.23 -9.32
N ILE A 21 -54.22 -7.10 -9.76
CA ILE A 21 -53.50 -5.82 -9.85
C ILE A 21 -53.06 -5.35 -8.47
N LYS A 22 -53.93 -5.51 -7.46
CA LYS A 22 -53.61 -5.18 -6.07
C LYS A 22 -52.47 -6.08 -5.54
N LEU A 23 -52.45 -7.35 -5.90
CA LEU A 23 -51.37 -8.29 -5.58
C LEU A 23 -50.03 -7.84 -6.18
N ALA A 24 -50.00 -7.43 -7.45
CA ALA A 24 -48.79 -6.90 -8.11
C ALA A 24 -48.21 -5.67 -7.39
N SER A 25 -49.09 -4.78 -6.91
CA SER A 25 -48.70 -3.60 -6.13
C SER A 25 -48.10 -3.97 -4.77
N LEU A 26 -48.73 -4.91 -4.05
CA LEU A 26 -48.25 -5.39 -2.76
C LEU A 26 -46.89 -6.12 -2.86
N HIS A 27 -46.68 -6.94 -3.89
CA HIS A 27 -45.38 -7.58 -4.14
C HIS A 27 -44.28 -6.54 -4.38
N ASN A 28 -44.56 -5.51 -5.18
CA ASN A 28 -43.61 -4.42 -5.41
C ASN A 28 -43.34 -3.61 -4.14
N ARG A 29 -44.35 -3.36 -3.30
CA ARG A 29 -44.18 -2.69 -2.01
C ARG A 29 -43.28 -3.49 -1.07
N LYS A 30 -43.50 -4.81 -0.95
CA LYS A 30 -42.62 -5.72 -0.19
C LYS A 30 -41.17 -5.60 -0.66
N ILE A 31 -40.93 -5.71 -1.97
CA ILE A 31 -39.57 -5.64 -2.55
C ILE A 31 -38.92 -4.29 -2.25
N PHE A 32 -39.67 -3.18 -2.39
CA PHE A 32 -39.18 -1.84 -2.11
C PHE A 32 -38.81 -1.65 -0.63
N LEU A 33 -39.69 -2.01 0.30
CA LEU A 33 -39.45 -1.86 1.74
C LEU A 33 -38.29 -2.74 2.23
N LEU A 34 -38.17 -3.98 1.73
CA LEU A 34 -37.03 -4.85 2.05
C LEU A 34 -35.72 -4.25 1.54
N LYS A 35 -35.68 -3.71 0.32
CA LYS A 35 -34.50 -3.01 -0.21
C LYS A 35 -34.12 -1.79 0.64
N CYS A 36 -35.11 -1.01 1.07
CA CYS A 36 -34.91 0.12 1.98
C CYS A 36 -34.29 -0.32 3.31
N ARG A 37 -34.80 -1.40 3.92
CA ARG A 37 -34.24 -1.99 5.15
C ARG A 37 -32.79 -2.44 4.97
N THR A 38 -32.50 -3.22 3.93
CA THR A 38 -31.15 -3.74 3.67
C THR A 38 -30.11 -2.63 3.48
N ASN A 39 -30.51 -1.49 2.90
CA ASN A 39 -29.61 -0.36 2.64
C ASN A 39 -29.65 0.71 3.74
N ASN A 40 -30.36 0.46 4.85
CA ASN A 40 -30.60 1.38 5.94
C ASN A 40 -31.12 2.75 5.44
N ILE A 41 -32.12 2.71 4.57
CA ILE A 41 -32.79 3.87 3.96
C ILE A 41 -34.22 3.91 4.45
N ILE A 42 -34.68 5.07 4.90
CA ILE A 42 -36.06 5.28 5.31
C ILE A 42 -36.84 5.87 4.13
N PRO A 43 -37.95 5.22 3.69
CA PRO A 43 -38.83 5.78 2.67
C PRO A 43 -39.40 7.15 3.04
N LYS A 44 -39.62 8.01 2.04
CA LYS A 44 -40.15 9.38 2.27
C LYS A 44 -41.51 9.41 2.97
N HIS A 45 -42.39 8.42 2.75
CA HIS A 45 -43.69 8.41 3.40
C HIS A 45 -43.57 8.09 4.90
N ILE A 46 -42.56 7.32 5.30
CA ILE A 46 -42.26 7.07 6.72
C ILE A 46 -41.68 8.33 7.34
N SER A 47 -40.77 9.03 6.65
CA SER A 47 -40.21 10.29 7.17
C SER A 47 -41.25 11.42 7.24
N ASN A 48 -42.11 11.55 6.21
CA ASN A 48 -43.06 12.66 6.12
C ASN A 48 -44.24 12.54 7.09
N ASN A 49 -44.57 11.31 7.52
CA ASN A 49 -45.64 11.08 8.50
C ASN A 49 -45.19 11.31 9.95
N MET A 50 -43.91 11.66 10.18
CA MET A 50 -43.33 11.92 11.52
C MET A 50 -43.02 13.41 11.76
N LYS A 51 -43.73 14.32 11.11
CA LYS A 51 -43.48 15.78 11.22
C LYS A 51 -43.45 16.29 12.67
N CYS A 52 -44.28 15.73 13.56
CA CYS A 52 -44.33 16.09 14.98
C CYS A 52 -43.12 15.63 15.81
N ILE A 53 -42.35 14.65 15.34
CA ILE A 53 -41.12 14.17 16.00
C ILE A 53 -39.89 14.83 15.35
N LEU A 54 -39.97 15.16 14.06
CA LEU A 54 -38.93 15.87 13.34
C LEU A 54 -38.77 17.34 13.77
N SER A 55 -39.76 17.93 14.44
CA SER A 55 -39.66 19.27 15.06
C SER A 55 -38.67 19.32 16.22
N LEU A 56 -38.28 18.18 16.79
CA LEU A 56 -37.23 18.06 17.81
C LEU A 56 -35.81 18.07 17.20
N ASN A 57 -35.68 18.01 15.87
CA ASN A 57 -34.40 17.98 15.16
C ASN A 57 -33.90 19.40 14.87
N ILE A 58 -33.62 20.16 15.93
CA ILE A 58 -33.05 21.51 15.88
C ILE A 58 -31.53 21.39 15.76
N GLU A 59 -30.89 22.23 14.93
CA GLU A 59 -29.48 22.05 14.59
C GLU A 59 -28.52 22.27 15.78
N ASP A 60 -28.91 23.05 16.79
CA ASP A 60 -28.10 23.34 17.98
C ASP A 60 -28.88 23.16 19.29
N HIS A 61 -28.78 21.96 19.88
CA HIS A 61 -29.28 21.69 21.24
C HIS A 61 -28.45 20.57 21.91
N PRO A 62 -28.14 20.64 23.23
CA PRO A 62 -27.33 19.65 23.95
C PRO A 62 -27.82 18.18 23.86
N PHE A 63 -29.14 17.95 23.84
CA PHE A 63 -29.74 16.62 23.67
C PHE A 63 -29.86 16.10 22.22
N LYS A 64 -29.31 16.79 21.20
CA LYS A 64 -29.44 16.42 19.79
C LYS A 64 -29.08 14.95 19.52
N LYS A 65 -27.97 14.47 20.08
CA LYS A 65 -27.53 13.06 19.93
C LYS A 65 -28.55 12.04 20.47
N MET A 66 -29.26 12.37 21.54
CA MET A 66 -30.30 11.51 22.11
C MET A 66 -31.56 11.54 21.22
N SER A 67 -31.96 12.72 20.75
CA SER A 67 -33.07 12.88 19.81
C SER A 67 -32.83 12.13 18.49
N ASP A 68 -31.64 12.23 17.90
CA ASP A 68 -31.26 11.54 16.66
C ASP A 68 -31.31 10.02 16.80
N ARG A 69 -30.85 9.48 17.95
CA ARG A 69 -30.92 8.05 18.24
C ARG A 69 -32.35 7.56 18.36
N LEU A 70 -33.19 8.28 19.08
CA LEU A 70 -34.62 7.94 19.25
C LEU A 70 -35.34 8.01 17.90
N ILE A 71 -35.14 9.08 17.13
CA ILE A 71 -35.73 9.24 15.79
C ILE A 71 -35.30 8.09 14.86
N THR A 72 -34.01 7.79 14.80
CA THR A 72 -33.47 6.74 13.91
C THR A 72 -33.96 5.35 14.33
N GLY A 73 -33.98 5.06 15.64
CA GLY A 73 -34.49 3.81 16.19
C GLY A 73 -35.97 3.63 15.90
N PHE A 74 -36.77 4.67 16.11
CA PHE A 74 -38.21 4.68 15.87
C PHE A 74 -38.55 4.50 14.37
N GLN A 75 -37.83 5.19 13.48
CA GLN A 75 -37.96 5.02 12.03
C GLN A 75 -37.64 3.58 11.58
N GLY A 76 -36.61 2.96 12.15
CA GLY A 76 -36.26 1.56 11.90
C GLY A 76 -37.34 0.58 12.38
N SER A 77 -37.94 0.83 13.54
CA SER A 77 -39.05 0.05 14.09
C SER A 77 -40.30 0.14 13.23
N ILE A 78 -40.67 1.34 12.77
CA ILE A 78 -41.83 1.55 11.90
C ILE A 78 -41.64 0.89 10.53
N LEU A 79 -40.45 1.01 9.94
CA LEU A 79 -40.13 0.29 8.71
C LEU A 79 -40.27 -1.23 8.89
N SER A 80 -39.83 -1.75 10.04
CA SER A 80 -39.98 -3.18 10.37
C SER A 80 -41.44 -3.60 10.47
N LEU A 81 -42.28 -2.79 11.13
CA LEU A 81 -43.71 -3.02 11.27
C LEU A 81 -44.44 -2.95 9.93
N GLU A 82 -44.09 -1.98 9.08
CA GLU A 82 -44.69 -1.84 7.75
C GLU A 82 -44.39 -3.03 6.84
N ILE A 83 -43.19 -3.62 6.95
CA ILE A 83 -42.85 -4.87 6.27
C ILE A 83 -43.75 -6.01 6.76
N LYS A 84 -43.93 -6.17 8.07
CA LYS A 84 -44.82 -7.20 8.65
C LYS A 84 -46.26 -7.04 8.18
N VAL A 85 -46.81 -5.82 8.24
CA VAL A 85 -48.17 -5.51 7.76
C VAL A 85 -48.30 -5.78 6.26
N THR A 86 -47.27 -5.46 5.46
CA THR A 86 -47.30 -5.73 4.01
C THR A 86 -47.29 -7.23 3.71
N LEU A 87 -46.54 -8.03 4.48
CA LEU A 87 -46.54 -9.50 4.37
C LEU A 87 -47.90 -10.10 4.73
N TRP A 88 -48.52 -9.63 5.83
CA TRP A 88 -49.87 -10.05 6.21
C TRP A 88 -50.90 -9.69 5.13
N LYS A 89 -50.86 -8.46 4.58
CA LYS A 89 -51.75 -8.04 3.48
C LYS A 89 -51.57 -8.90 2.22
N LEU A 90 -50.35 -9.33 1.91
CA LEU A 90 -50.07 -10.23 0.79
C LEU A 90 -50.75 -11.58 1.00
N GLU A 91 -50.64 -12.16 2.20
CA GLU A 91 -51.26 -13.44 2.52
C GLU A 91 -52.80 -13.37 2.40
N GLN A 92 -53.41 -12.32 2.96
CA GLN A 92 -54.86 -12.10 2.87
C GLN A 92 -55.33 -11.90 1.43
N GLN A 93 -54.55 -11.23 0.58
CA GLN A 93 -54.90 -11.07 -0.83
C GLN A 93 -54.73 -12.35 -1.64
N ASN A 94 -53.72 -13.16 -1.35
CA ASN A 94 -53.57 -14.47 -1.98
C ASN A 94 -54.76 -15.39 -1.67
N LYS A 95 -55.21 -15.46 -0.41
CA LYS A 95 -56.40 -16.22 -0.01
C LYS A 95 -57.64 -15.80 -0.81
N ARG A 96 -57.93 -14.49 -0.85
CA ARG A 96 -59.05 -13.94 -1.62
C ARG A 96 -58.96 -14.23 -3.13
N ILE A 97 -57.76 -14.26 -3.70
CA ILE A 97 -57.57 -14.56 -5.12
C ILE A 97 -57.89 -16.02 -5.41
N VAL A 98 -57.49 -16.94 -4.53
CA VAL A 98 -57.83 -18.37 -4.65
C VAL A 98 -59.34 -18.56 -4.59
N ASP A 99 -60.02 -17.93 -3.62
CA ASP A 99 -61.48 -18.02 -3.52
C ASP A 99 -62.19 -17.49 -4.77
N MET A 100 -61.69 -16.39 -5.36
CA MET A 100 -62.23 -15.83 -6.61
C MET A 100 -61.93 -16.71 -7.82
N GLU A 101 -60.75 -17.33 -7.86
CA GLU A 101 -60.34 -18.23 -8.93
C GLU A 101 -61.23 -19.47 -8.95
N ASP A 102 -61.47 -20.09 -7.79
CA ASP A 102 -62.38 -21.24 -7.65
C ASP A 102 -63.82 -20.87 -8.02
N LYS A 103 -64.30 -19.69 -7.57
CA LYS A 103 -65.63 -19.18 -7.93
C LYS A 103 -65.78 -18.99 -9.45
N VAL A 104 -64.79 -18.39 -10.12
CA VAL A 104 -64.83 -18.18 -11.57
C VAL A 104 -64.71 -19.51 -12.31
N LYS A 105 -63.90 -20.45 -11.82
CA LYS A 105 -63.75 -21.79 -12.41
C LYS A 105 -65.05 -22.58 -12.42
N GLY A 106 -65.88 -22.45 -11.38
CA GLY A 106 -67.21 -23.06 -11.32
C GLY A 106 -68.26 -22.43 -12.24
N LEU A 107 -68.03 -21.22 -12.77
CA LEU A 107 -69.01 -20.44 -13.54
C LEU A 107 -68.77 -20.46 -15.05
N VAL A 108 -67.63 -20.94 -15.53
CA VAL A 108 -67.26 -20.89 -16.95
C VAL A 108 -66.66 -22.21 -17.43
N SER A 109 -66.70 -22.47 -18.74
CA SER A 109 -66.04 -23.64 -19.32
C SER A 109 -64.52 -23.60 -19.11
N GLU A 110 -63.90 -24.76 -18.95
CA GLU A 110 -62.45 -24.92 -18.72
C GLU A 110 -61.60 -24.18 -19.78
N GLN A 111 -62.03 -24.18 -21.04
CA GLN A 111 -61.34 -23.47 -22.12
C GLN A 111 -61.40 -21.94 -21.96
N LEU A 112 -62.53 -21.41 -21.49
CA LEU A 112 -62.72 -19.98 -21.24
C LEU A 112 -62.01 -19.53 -19.96
N PHE A 113 -62.01 -20.37 -18.92
CA PHE A 113 -61.25 -20.16 -17.68
C PHE A 113 -59.76 -20.00 -17.97
N ARG A 114 -59.17 -20.92 -18.75
CA ARG A 114 -57.75 -20.84 -19.15
C ARG A 114 -57.42 -19.55 -19.90
N ARG A 115 -58.31 -19.09 -20.79
CA ARG A 115 -58.15 -17.80 -21.48
C ARG A 115 -58.16 -16.62 -20.51
N CYS A 116 -59.02 -16.63 -19.49
CA CYS A 116 -59.03 -15.63 -18.43
C CYS A 116 -57.73 -15.60 -17.62
N VAL A 117 -57.25 -16.76 -17.18
CA VAL A 117 -55.98 -16.89 -16.44
C VAL A 117 -54.83 -16.25 -17.22
N VAL A 118 -54.71 -16.56 -18.53
CA VAL A 118 -53.66 -15.98 -19.38
C VAL A 118 -53.76 -14.46 -19.47
N MET A 119 -54.97 -13.92 -19.66
CA MET A 119 -55.17 -12.46 -19.72
C MET A 119 -54.86 -11.77 -18.39
N ILE A 120 -55.26 -12.37 -17.27
CA ILE A 120 -55.05 -11.84 -15.93
C ILE A 120 -53.57 -11.88 -15.55
N ASN A 121 -52.85 -12.95 -15.87
CA ASN A 121 -51.40 -13.04 -15.68
C ASN A 121 -50.64 -11.99 -16.50
N LYS A 122 -51.04 -11.74 -17.76
CA LYS A 122 -50.47 -10.63 -18.55
C LYS A 122 -50.70 -9.27 -17.88
N ARG A 123 -51.89 -9.04 -17.29
CA ARG A 123 -52.18 -7.82 -16.53
C ARG A 123 -51.36 -7.70 -15.24
N TYR A 124 -51.10 -8.81 -14.56
CA TYR A 124 -50.20 -8.87 -13.40
C TYR A 124 -48.79 -8.44 -13.80
N GLU A 125 -48.20 -9.07 -14.82
CA GLU A 125 -46.83 -8.80 -15.26
C GLU A 125 -46.65 -7.35 -15.73
N TYR A 126 -47.60 -6.84 -16.51
CA TYR A 126 -47.58 -5.45 -16.97
C TYR A 126 -47.57 -4.46 -15.79
N ASN A 127 -48.51 -4.61 -14.84
CA ASN A 127 -48.58 -3.73 -13.67
C ASN A 127 -47.37 -3.91 -12.73
N PHE A 128 -46.91 -5.15 -12.56
CA PHE A 128 -45.75 -5.44 -11.74
C PHE A 128 -44.51 -4.73 -12.29
N ASN A 129 -44.24 -4.82 -13.59
CA ASN A 129 -43.09 -4.18 -14.22
C ASN A 129 -43.20 -2.64 -14.24
N LYS A 130 -44.40 -2.10 -14.48
CA LYS A 130 -44.66 -0.64 -14.42
C LYS A 130 -44.34 -0.06 -13.03
N ILE A 131 -44.82 -0.70 -11.97
CA ILE A 131 -44.58 -0.26 -10.58
C ILE A 131 -43.11 -0.49 -10.19
N LYS A 132 -42.51 -1.62 -10.59
CA LYS A 132 -41.10 -1.94 -10.33
C LYS A 132 -40.16 -0.86 -10.85
N ASN A 133 -40.34 -0.43 -12.10
CA ASN A 133 -39.51 0.62 -12.70
C ASN A 133 -39.64 1.96 -11.96
N THR A 134 -40.85 2.30 -11.52
CA THR A 134 -41.10 3.49 -10.71
C THR A 134 -40.41 3.40 -9.34
N ASN A 135 -40.49 2.25 -8.68
CA ASN A 135 -39.86 2.02 -7.38
C ASN A 135 -38.33 2.02 -7.46
N ILE A 136 -37.75 1.52 -8.56
CA ILE A 136 -36.30 1.61 -8.83
C ILE A 136 -35.88 3.08 -8.90
N LYS A 137 -36.57 3.91 -9.70
CA LYS A 137 -36.27 5.36 -9.79
C LYS A 137 -36.38 6.05 -8.42
N LYS A 138 -37.44 5.77 -7.64
CA LYS A 138 -37.61 6.32 -6.28
C LYS A 138 -36.48 5.92 -5.34
N PHE A 139 -36.05 4.65 -5.41
CA PHE A 139 -34.97 4.13 -4.59
C PHE A 139 -33.61 4.74 -4.97
N ASP A 140 -33.32 4.90 -6.26
CA ASP A 140 -32.09 5.52 -6.74
C ASP A 140 -31.96 6.99 -6.30
N ILE A 141 -33.07 7.73 -6.30
CA ILE A 141 -33.11 9.10 -5.77
C ILE A 141 -32.78 9.12 -4.26
N LEU A 142 -33.38 8.23 -3.48
CA LEU A 142 -33.12 8.12 -2.04
C LEU A 142 -31.66 7.74 -1.73
N ILE A 143 -31.06 6.85 -2.52
CA ILE A 143 -29.64 6.51 -2.42
C ILE A 143 -28.77 7.73 -2.73
N LYS A 144 -29.03 8.44 -3.83
CA LYS A 144 -28.26 9.64 -4.21
C LYS A 144 -28.31 10.70 -3.11
N GLN A 145 -29.48 10.93 -2.50
CA GLN A 145 -29.62 11.87 -1.38
C GLN A 145 -28.84 11.43 -0.14
N LYS A 146 -28.80 10.13 0.17
CA LYS A 146 -27.99 9.59 1.28
C LYS A 146 -26.49 9.68 1.00
N ILE A 147 -26.05 9.39 -0.23
CA ILE A 147 -24.65 9.55 -0.65
C ILE A 147 -24.24 11.02 -0.56
N ASN A 148 -25.08 11.94 -1.04
CA ASN A 148 -24.79 13.38 -1.01
C ASN A 148 -24.67 13.95 0.42
N ARG A 149 -25.37 13.38 1.40
CA ARG A 149 -25.20 13.73 2.83
C ARG A 149 -23.93 13.15 3.47
N HIS A 150 -23.36 12.09 2.90
CA HIS A 150 -22.10 11.49 3.34
C HIS A 150 -20.88 11.93 2.53
N THR A 151 -21.07 12.55 1.37
CA THR A 151 -20.01 13.30 0.67
C THR A 151 -19.86 14.66 1.32
N LEU A 152 -18.85 14.73 2.20
CA LEU A 152 -18.28 15.97 2.69
C LEU A 152 -18.06 16.99 1.56
N SER A 153 -18.38 18.25 1.86
CA SER A 153 -17.59 19.44 1.52
C SER A 153 -16.32 19.15 0.71
N SER A 154 -16.41 19.33 -0.62
CA SER A 154 -15.28 19.17 -1.54
C SER A 154 -14.49 20.48 -1.62
N LYS A 155 -13.57 20.67 -0.67
CA LYS A 155 -12.22 21.10 -1.04
C LYS A 155 -11.37 19.84 -1.05
N SER A 156 -10.54 19.66 -2.08
CA SER A 156 -9.66 18.51 -2.26
C SER A 156 -8.59 18.45 -1.16
N LYS A 157 -8.95 17.99 0.05
CA LYS A 157 -8.11 18.06 1.27
C LYS A 157 -6.72 17.42 1.12
N HIS A 158 -6.50 16.54 0.13
CA HIS A 158 -5.27 15.77 -0.01
C HIS A 158 -4.59 15.91 -1.38
N ILE A 159 -5.06 16.83 -2.24
CA ILE A 159 -4.50 17.05 -3.57
C ILE A 159 -3.98 18.48 -3.66
N TYR A 160 -2.71 18.60 -4.06
CA TYR A 160 -2.12 19.87 -4.52
C TYR A 160 -2.05 19.82 -6.04
N ASN A 161 -2.93 20.57 -6.71
CA ASN A 161 -2.89 20.74 -8.15
C ASN A 161 -2.15 22.03 -8.49
N TYR A 162 -0.92 21.92 -8.99
CA TYR A 162 -0.10 23.05 -9.45
C TYR A 162 -0.29 23.32 -10.95
N THR A 163 -1.42 22.91 -11.52
CA THR A 163 -1.73 23.10 -12.95
C THR A 163 -3.09 23.78 -13.09
N ASP A 164 -3.31 24.44 -14.21
CA ASP A 164 -4.61 25.02 -14.57
C ASP A 164 -5.63 23.96 -15.05
N VAL A 165 -5.24 22.68 -15.05
CA VAL A 165 -6.11 21.60 -15.53
C VAL A 165 -7.18 21.29 -14.49
N GLN A 166 -8.43 21.47 -14.88
CA GLN A 166 -9.58 21.05 -14.09
C GLN A 166 -9.69 19.52 -14.09
N LEU A 167 -9.72 18.94 -12.88
CA LEU A 167 -9.85 17.50 -12.70
C LEU A 167 -11.33 17.10 -12.70
N PRO A 168 -11.74 16.11 -13.50
CA PRO A 168 -13.07 15.52 -13.36
C PRO A 168 -13.29 14.98 -11.94
N THR A 169 -14.52 15.05 -11.44
CA THR A 169 -14.86 14.63 -10.07
C THR A 169 -14.44 13.19 -9.80
N GLU A 170 -14.59 12.27 -10.76
CA GLU A 170 -14.16 10.87 -10.61
C GLU A 170 -12.65 10.73 -10.45
N VAL A 171 -11.87 11.57 -11.13
CA VAL A 171 -10.41 11.62 -11.04
C VAL A 171 -10.00 12.14 -9.67
N GLU A 172 -10.61 13.26 -9.24
CA GLU A 172 -10.36 13.86 -7.93
C GLU A 172 -10.68 12.88 -6.79
N MET A 173 -11.80 12.16 -6.88
CA MET A 173 -12.17 11.12 -5.91
C MET A 173 -11.11 10.05 -5.76
N ILE A 174 -10.53 9.57 -6.87
CA ILE A 174 -9.50 8.52 -6.84
C ILE A 174 -8.15 9.08 -6.35
N LEU A 175 -7.78 10.29 -6.76
CA LEU A 175 -6.52 10.93 -6.35
C LEU A 175 -6.53 11.37 -4.88
N ASN A 176 -7.70 11.62 -4.30
CA ASN A 176 -7.90 11.84 -2.87
C ASN A 176 -7.71 10.56 -2.03
N LEU A 177 -7.73 9.36 -2.63
CA LEU A 177 -7.38 8.11 -1.94
C LEU A 177 -5.87 7.89 -1.87
N GLU A 178 -5.38 7.44 -0.71
CA GLU A 178 -3.94 7.24 -0.51
C GLU A 178 -3.31 6.27 -1.53
N PRO A 179 -2.02 6.44 -1.90
CA PRO A 179 -1.35 5.54 -2.84
C PRO A 179 -1.44 4.06 -2.43
N LYS A 180 -1.44 3.78 -1.12
CA LYS A 180 -1.52 2.41 -0.58
C LYS A 180 -2.94 1.83 -0.61
N PHE A 181 -3.98 2.63 -0.91
CA PHE A 181 -5.37 2.19 -0.94
C PHE A 181 -5.51 0.97 -1.86
N GLY A 182 -5.99 -0.14 -1.29
CA GLY A 182 -6.17 -1.41 -1.98
C GLY A 182 -7.50 -1.42 -2.72
N ILE A 183 -7.48 -1.86 -3.97
CA ILE A 183 -8.67 -1.95 -4.82
C ILE A 183 -8.95 -3.42 -5.08
N GLU A 184 -10.22 -3.81 -5.00
CA GLU A 184 -10.64 -5.18 -5.32
C GLU A 184 -10.40 -5.47 -6.81
N ILE A 185 -9.91 -6.67 -7.10
CA ILE A 185 -9.64 -7.10 -8.48
C ILE A 185 -10.92 -7.68 -9.08
N LYS A 186 -11.38 -7.06 -10.17
CA LYS A 186 -12.57 -7.47 -10.91
C LYS A 186 -12.41 -8.88 -11.48
N GLU A 187 -11.34 -9.10 -12.23
CA GLU A 187 -11.03 -10.36 -12.90
C GLU A 187 -10.15 -11.23 -12.00
N LYS A 188 -10.80 -11.92 -11.07
CA LYS A 188 -10.11 -12.71 -10.05
C LYS A 188 -9.19 -13.78 -10.65
N TRP A 189 -9.48 -14.33 -11.83
CA TRP A 189 -8.63 -15.33 -12.47
C TRP A 189 -7.23 -14.79 -12.82
N LYS A 190 -7.06 -13.49 -13.07
CA LYS A 190 -5.76 -12.88 -13.44
C LYS A 190 -4.69 -13.02 -12.36
N VAL A 191 -5.10 -13.23 -11.10
CA VAL A 191 -4.18 -13.32 -9.96
C VAL A 191 -3.82 -14.77 -9.60
N ILE A 192 -4.38 -15.76 -10.30
CA ILE A 192 -4.11 -17.18 -10.05
C ILE A 192 -2.60 -17.49 -10.03
N PRO A 193 -1.79 -17.03 -11.01
CA PRO A 193 -0.34 -17.27 -10.98
C PRO A 193 0.32 -16.71 -9.72
N THR A 194 -0.03 -15.49 -9.31
CA THR A 194 0.47 -14.87 -8.07
C THR A 194 0.04 -15.64 -6.83
N VAL A 195 -1.22 -16.08 -6.78
CA VAL A 195 -1.78 -16.86 -5.66
C VAL A 195 -1.06 -18.20 -5.52
N ILE A 196 -0.87 -18.94 -6.61
CA ILE A 196 -0.17 -20.23 -6.59
C ILE A 196 1.28 -20.01 -6.16
N LYS A 197 1.99 -19.07 -6.79
CA LYS A 197 3.39 -18.74 -6.47
C LYS A 197 3.61 -18.39 -5.00
N ASP A 198 2.75 -17.55 -4.42
CA ASP A 198 2.88 -17.14 -3.02
C ASP A 198 2.38 -18.23 -2.04
N LEU A 199 1.39 -19.05 -2.42
CA LEU A 199 0.93 -20.20 -1.65
C LEU A 199 2.03 -21.25 -1.54
N GLU A 200 2.57 -21.64 -2.68
CA GLU A 200 3.66 -22.58 -2.83
C GLU A 200 4.83 -22.14 -1.92
N PHE A 201 5.17 -20.84 -1.93
CA PHE A 201 6.28 -20.35 -1.12
C PHE A 201 6.00 -20.45 0.39
N GLY A 202 4.73 -20.31 0.78
CA GLY A 202 4.31 -20.55 2.16
C GLY A 202 4.36 -22.02 2.56
N ILE A 203 3.99 -22.95 1.66
CA ILE A 203 4.07 -24.39 1.89
C ILE A 203 5.53 -24.84 2.02
N GLU A 204 6.40 -24.33 1.16
CA GLU A 204 7.83 -24.66 1.22
C GLU A 204 8.52 -24.13 2.47
N ALA A 205 8.00 -23.03 3.03
CA ALA A 205 8.51 -22.45 4.26
C ALA A 205 8.15 -23.25 5.53
N VAL A 206 7.29 -24.27 5.43
CA VAL A 206 6.95 -25.14 6.57
C VAL A 206 8.10 -26.11 6.82
N GLN A 207 8.90 -25.79 7.83
CA GLN A 207 9.81 -26.72 8.51
C GLN A 207 9.04 -27.84 9.25
N LEU A 208 9.54 -29.05 9.11
CA LEU A 208 9.05 -30.25 9.79
C LEU A 208 10.28 -30.92 10.37
N ASP A 209 10.50 -30.68 11.66
CA ASP A 209 11.54 -31.36 12.42
C ASP A 209 11.09 -32.83 12.58
N ASP A 210 12.03 -33.77 12.56
CA ASP A 210 11.79 -35.23 12.76
C ASP A 210 11.07 -36.00 11.63
N CYS A 211 10.97 -35.46 10.42
CA CYS A 211 10.41 -36.18 9.26
C CYS A 211 11.48 -36.51 8.19
N ASN A 212 11.43 -37.71 7.61
CA ASN A 212 12.14 -38.02 6.36
C ASN A 212 11.54 -37.22 5.17
N ASP A 213 12.22 -37.22 4.02
CA ASP A 213 11.79 -36.39 2.88
C ASP A 213 10.41 -36.80 2.32
N GLU A 214 10.06 -38.08 2.38
CA GLU A 214 8.71 -38.56 2.03
C GLU A 214 7.63 -38.04 2.99
N GLY A 215 7.89 -38.07 4.30
CA GLY A 215 7.00 -37.53 5.32
C GLY A 215 6.77 -36.03 5.15
N LYS A 216 7.83 -35.28 4.79
CA LYS A 216 7.72 -33.85 4.47
C LYS A 216 6.81 -33.62 3.27
N ASP A 217 6.97 -34.41 2.21
CA ASP A 217 6.16 -34.28 1.01
C ASP A 217 4.70 -34.64 1.26
N ILE A 218 4.40 -35.63 2.10
CA ILE A 218 3.03 -35.96 2.51
C ILE A 218 2.36 -34.77 3.20
N VAL A 219 3.02 -34.16 4.18
CA VAL A 219 2.46 -33.01 4.92
C VAL A 219 2.28 -31.81 3.99
N LYS A 220 3.28 -31.49 3.16
CA LYS A 220 3.20 -30.40 2.18
C LYS A 220 2.07 -30.64 1.17
N ASN A 221 1.91 -31.87 0.67
CA ASN A 221 0.83 -32.24 -0.24
C ASN A 221 -0.55 -32.16 0.44
N ASN A 222 -0.67 -32.52 1.72
CA ASN A 222 -1.90 -32.35 2.47
C ASN A 222 -2.30 -30.88 2.64
N LEU A 223 -1.35 -30.00 2.96
CA LEU A 223 -1.57 -28.55 2.99
C LEU A 223 -1.99 -28.02 1.62
N ARG A 224 -1.30 -28.45 0.57
CA ARG A 224 -1.58 -28.09 -0.82
C ARG A 224 -2.99 -28.49 -1.24
N SER A 225 -3.40 -29.73 -0.98
CA SER A 225 -4.75 -30.23 -1.26
C SER A 225 -5.83 -29.43 -0.54
N LYS A 226 -5.65 -29.13 0.75
CA LYS A 226 -6.57 -28.27 1.52
C LYS A 226 -6.67 -26.87 0.90
N ALA A 227 -5.54 -26.26 0.55
CA ALA A 227 -5.49 -24.93 -0.06
C ALA A 227 -6.14 -24.90 -1.45
N ILE A 228 -5.89 -25.89 -2.30
CA ILE A 228 -6.48 -26.03 -3.64
C ILE A 228 -7.99 -26.19 -3.55
N ASN A 229 -8.50 -26.98 -2.60
CA ASN A 229 -9.94 -27.10 -2.37
C ASN A 229 -10.58 -25.74 -2.02
N VAL A 230 -9.92 -24.95 -1.16
CA VAL A 230 -10.37 -23.59 -0.82
C VAL A 230 -10.37 -22.68 -2.07
N ILE A 231 -9.32 -22.75 -2.88
CA ILE A 231 -9.17 -21.95 -4.11
C ILE A 231 -10.24 -22.33 -5.14
N SER A 232 -10.36 -23.62 -5.47
CA SER A 232 -11.33 -24.14 -6.44
C SER A 232 -12.76 -23.81 -6.04
N ASN A 233 -13.10 -23.98 -4.76
CA ASN A 233 -14.42 -23.62 -4.25
C ASN A 233 -14.71 -22.12 -4.35
N TYR A 234 -13.69 -21.27 -4.14
CA TYR A 234 -13.84 -19.83 -4.28
C TYR A 234 -14.14 -19.44 -5.73
N TYR A 235 -13.36 -19.94 -6.70
CA TYR A 235 -13.54 -19.62 -8.11
C TYR A 235 -14.82 -20.23 -8.70
N LYS A 236 -15.23 -21.44 -8.27
CA LYS A 236 -16.52 -22.04 -8.63
C LYS A 236 -17.71 -21.21 -8.08
N LYS A 237 -17.68 -20.81 -6.80
CA LYS A 237 -18.74 -19.98 -6.17
C LYS A 237 -18.88 -18.59 -6.78
N THR A 238 -17.81 -18.02 -7.32
CA THR A 238 -17.90 -16.71 -7.99
C THR A 238 -18.69 -16.72 -9.29
N LYS A 239 -18.90 -17.90 -9.91
CA LYS A 239 -19.75 -18.03 -11.11
C LYS A 239 -21.25 -17.99 -10.80
N THR A 240 -21.67 -18.29 -9.56
CA THR A 240 -23.08 -18.49 -9.19
C THR A 240 -23.74 -17.36 -8.37
N LYS A 241 -22.99 -16.40 -7.82
CA LYS A 241 -23.60 -15.29 -7.04
C LYS A 241 -24.13 -14.15 -7.93
N LYS A 242 -25.46 -13.93 -7.89
CA LYS A 242 -26.10 -12.66 -8.29
C LYS A 242 -25.69 -11.53 -7.33
N LYS A 243 -25.36 -10.38 -7.92
CA LYS A 243 -25.05 -9.06 -7.32
C LYS A 243 -25.92 -8.77 -6.10
N ASN A 244 -25.36 -8.57 -4.90
CA ASN A 244 -26.07 -7.80 -3.86
C ASN A 244 -25.20 -7.08 -2.80
N ASP A 245 -23.86 -7.15 -2.79
CA ASP A 245 -23.04 -6.43 -1.79
C ASP A 245 -21.92 -5.53 -2.35
N ARG A 246 -22.03 -4.99 -3.58
CA ARG A 246 -20.89 -4.33 -4.26
C ARG A 246 -21.16 -2.99 -4.96
N LEU A 247 -22.11 -2.17 -4.50
CA LEU A 247 -22.32 -0.87 -5.14
C LEU A 247 -21.10 0.05 -5.03
N ASN A 248 -20.45 0.16 -3.86
CA ASN A 248 -19.30 1.05 -3.68
C ASN A 248 -18.02 0.58 -4.40
N HIS A 249 -17.72 -0.72 -4.41
CA HIS A 249 -16.54 -1.24 -5.10
C HIS A 249 -16.67 -1.19 -6.63
N THR A 250 -17.88 -1.34 -7.17
CA THR A 250 -18.11 -1.21 -8.61
C THR A 250 -17.86 0.23 -9.08
N VAL A 251 -18.27 1.22 -8.29
CA VAL A 251 -18.00 2.64 -8.57
C VAL A 251 -16.50 2.94 -8.51
N LEU A 252 -15.78 2.47 -7.49
CA LEU A 252 -14.33 2.68 -7.39
C LEU A 252 -13.56 2.10 -8.59
N ILE A 253 -13.93 0.90 -9.05
CA ILE A 253 -13.29 0.28 -10.23
C ILE A 253 -13.60 1.10 -11.49
N LYS A 254 -14.84 1.60 -11.65
CA LYS A 254 -15.23 2.47 -12.76
C LYS A 254 -14.43 3.78 -12.74
N ASN A 255 -14.38 4.45 -11.59
CA ASN A 255 -13.67 5.72 -11.43
C ASN A 255 -12.16 5.54 -11.65
N LEU A 256 -11.57 4.42 -11.22
CA LEU A 256 -10.17 4.09 -11.51
C LEU A 256 -9.93 3.94 -13.02
N TYR A 257 -10.85 3.31 -13.75
CA TYR A 257 -10.76 3.20 -15.21
C TYR A 257 -10.83 4.57 -15.89
N ILE A 258 -11.79 5.42 -15.47
CA ILE A 258 -11.91 6.80 -15.96
C ILE A 258 -10.61 7.57 -15.67
N THR A 259 -10.07 7.45 -14.46
CA THR A 259 -8.82 8.10 -14.06
C THR A 259 -7.64 7.65 -14.91
N ARG A 260 -7.52 6.35 -15.18
CA ARG A 260 -6.47 5.83 -16.07
C ARG A 260 -6.61 6.34 -17.50
N LYS A 261 -7.84 6.45 -18.00
CA LYS A 261 -8.10 6.98 -19.34
C LYS A 261 -7.70 8.45 -19.41
N PHE A 262 -8.16 9.26 -18.45
CA PHE A 262 -7.81 10.68 -18.34
C PHE A 262 -6.28 10.91 -18.30
N LEU A 263 -5.56 10.20 -17.43
CA LEU A 263 -4.10 10.33 -17.32
C LEU A 263 -3.35 9.79 -18.55
N LYS A 264 -3.94 8.87 -19.32
CA LYS A 264 -3.36 8.40 -20.58
C LYS A 264 -3.55 9.43 -21.70
N GLU A 265 -4.67 10.14 -21.71
CA GLU A 265 -4.96 11.24 -22.63
C GLU A 265 -4.16 12.52 -22.27
N ARG A 266 -3.66 12.61 -21.04
CA ARG A 266 -2.85 13.73 -20.53
C ARG A 266 -1.44 13.28 -20.07
N PRO A 267 -0.57 12.85 -21.01
CA PRO A 267 0.81 12.45 -20.69
C PRO A 267 1.70 13.62 -20.23
N ASP A 268 1.22 14.86 -20.40
CA ASP A 268 1.79 16.10 -19.88
C ASP A 268 1.69 16.21 -18.35
N LEU A 269 0.80 15.45 -17.70
CA LEU A 269 0.61 15.52 -16.24
C LEU A 269 1.45 14.49 -15.48
N ILE A 270 2.09 14.98 -14.41
CA ILE A 270 2.73 14.14 -13.39
C ILE A 270 1.82 14.05 -12.18
N VAL A 271 1.44 12.82 -11.81
CA VAL A 271 0.80 12.51 -10.53
C VAL A 271 1.82 11.86 -9.61
N ALA A 272 2.26 12.59 -8.59
CA ALA A 272 3.31 12.18 -7.69
C ALA A 272 2.87 12.24 -6.22
N ARG A 273 3.68 11.64 -5.33
CA ARG A 273 3.54 11.89 -3.89
C ARG A 273 4.32 13.16 -3.54
N ALA A 274 3.78 13.94 -2.63
CA ALA A 274 4.53 15.02 -2.00
C ALA A 274 5.72 14.46 -1.19
N ASP A 275 6.72 15.32 -0.97
CA ASP A 275 7.86 15.06 -0.09
C ASP A 275 7.41 14.78 1.37
N LYS A 276 6.45 15.54 1.87
CA LYS A 276 5.89 15.44 3.23
C LYS A 276 4.35 15.44 3.21
N GLY A 277 3.74 14.99 4.30
CA GLY A 277 2.29 15.12 4.51
C GLY A 277 1.39 14.06 3.87
N ASN A 278 1.93 13.06 3.16
CA ASN A 278 1.15 11.97 2.52
C ASN A 278 0.08 12.46 1.51
N THR A 279 0.31 13.59 0.85
CA THR A 279 -0.59 14.17 -0.15
C THR A 279 -0.21 13.80 -1.58
N THR A 280 -1.16 13.99 -2.49
CA THR A 280 -1.00 13.81 -3.92
C THR A 280 -0.64 15.15 -4.55
N VAL A 281 0.36 15.18 -5.42
CA VAL A 281 0.78 16.37 -6.18
C VAL A 281 0.49 16.12 -7.66
N ILE A 282 -0.08 17.12 -8.32
CA ILE A 282 -0.26 17.17 -9.77
C ILE A 282 0.50 18.38 -10.29
N MET A 283 1.35 18.17 -11.29
CA MET A 283 2.14 19.23 -11.92
C MET A 283 2.42 18.90 -13.39
N LEU A 284 2.82 19.88 -14.17
CA LEU A 284 3.21 19.66 -15.56
C LEU A 284 4.57 18.94 -15.62
N LYS A 285 4.70 18.01 -16.56
CA LYS A 285 5.94 17.29 -16.81
C LYS A 285 7.06 18.23 -17.23
N THR A 286 6.75 19.24 -18.05
CA THR A 286 7.70 20.25 -18.51
C THR A 286 8.27 21.07 -17.35
N GLU A 287 7.44 21.50 -16.41
CA GLU A 287 7.87 22.22 -15.20
C GLU A 287 8.74 21.33 -14.31
N TYR A 288 8.31 20.09 -14.09
CA TYR A 288 9.07 19.12 -13.30
C TYR A 288 10.45 18.87 -13.92
N ASP A 289 10.51 18.65 -15.24
CA ASP A 289 11.75 18.40 -15.95
C ASP A 289 12.67 19.64 -15.96
N THR A 290 12.08 20.84 -16.07
CA THR A 290 12.80 22.12 -15.97
C THR A 290 13.46 22.28 -14.59
N GLU A 291 12.71 22.05 -13.51
CA GLU A 291 13.26 22.17 -12.15
C GLU A 291 14.32 21.09 -11.85
N MET A 292 14.12 19.86 -12.31
CA MET A 292 15.14 18.81 -12.21
C MET A 292 16.43 19.22 -12.95
N ARG A 293 16.32 19.73 -14.18
CA ARG A 293 17.49 20.20 -14.95
C ARG A 293 18.16 21.41 -14.30
N LYS A 294 17.39 22.35 -13.78
CA LYS A 294 17.90 23.50 -13.02
C LYS A 294 18.76 23.06 -11.84
N MET A 295 18.31 22.06 -11.07
CA MET A 295 19.08 21.48 -9.97
C MET A 295 20.34 20.75 -10.45
N LEU A 296 20.25 20.00 -11.55
CA LEU A 296 21.38 19.24 -12.11
C LEU A 296 22.41 20.10 -12.85
N ASN A 297 22.06 21.35 -13.18
CA ASN A 297 22.96 22.33 -13.78
C ASN A 297 23.89 23.00 -12.77
N ASP A 298 23.73 22.76 -11.47
CA ASP A 298 24.70 23.19 -10.48
C ASP A 298 26.05 22.47 -10.69
N LYS A 299 27.00 23.21 -11.27
CA LYS A 299 28.33 22.71 -11.62
C LYS A 299 29.23 22.49 -10.40
N VAL A 300 28.85 22.98 -9.22
CA VAL A 300 29.56 22.72 -7.97
C VAL A 300 29.25 21.29 -7.51
N THR A 301 27.98 20.92 -7.52
CA THR A 301 27.52 19.62 -7.01
C THR A 301 27.55 18.50 -8.07
N TYR A 302 27.29 18.82 -9.35
CA TYR A 302 27.10 17.81 -10.39
C TYR A 302 27.97 18.03 -11.63
N LYS A 303 28.41 16.90 -12.20
CA LYS A 303 29.20 16.85 -13.43
C LYS A 303 28.58 15.88 -14.44
N LEU A 304 28.30 16.37 -15.65
CA LEU A 304 27.82 15.55 -16.74
C LEU A 304 28.90 14.54 -17.20
N LEU A 305 28.49 13.29 -17.42
CA LEU A 305 29.34 12.18 -17.86
C LEU A 305 29.06 11.82 -19.32
N LYS A 306 30.13 11.52 -20.07
CA LYS A 306 30.03 11.17 -21.50
C LYS A 306 29.41 9.78 -21.76
N LYS A 307 29.51 8.85 -20.80
CA LYS A 307 29.11 7.44 -20.95
C LYS A 307 28.66 6.86 -19.60
N ASP A 308 27.85 5.79 -19.65
CA ASP A 308 27.43 5.02 -18.47
C ASP A 308 28.64 4.36 -17.76
N PRO A 309 28.98 4.76 -16.51
CA PRO A 309 30.11 4.20 -15.78
C PRO A 309 29.76 2.92 -15.01
N THR A 310 28.52 2.39 -15.13
CA THR A 310 28.05 1.26 -14.30
C THR A 310 28.95 0.04 -14.36
N ASN A 311 29.39 -0.36 -15.55
CA ASN A 311 30.28 -1.52 -15.68
C ASN A 311 31.67 -1.28 -15.08
N LYS A 312 32.18 -0.04 -15.14
CA LYS A 312 33.44 0.35 -14.48
C LYS A 312 33.30 0.17 -12.98
N TRP A 313 32.28 0.78 -12.38
CA TRP A 313 32.07 0.71 -10.92
C TRP A 313 31.72 -0.69 -10.43
N GLN A 314 31.01 -1.51 -11.23
CA GLN A 314 30.76 -2.92 -10.89
C GLN A 314 32.08 -3.72 -10.80
N LYS A 315 33.03 -3.47 -11.70
CA LYS A 315 34.35 -4.11 -11.65
C LYS A 315 35.15 -3.67 -10.42
N VAL A 316 35.17 -2.38 -10.12
CA VAL A 316 35.85 -1.82 -8.93
C VAL A 316 35.24 -2.41 -7.65
N ALA A 317 33.90 -2.42 -7.53
CA ALA A 317 33.20 -3.00 -6.39
C ALA A 317 33.60 -4.47 -6.17
N ASN A 318 33.58 -5.29 -7.24
CA ASN A 318 33.93 -6.70 -7.15
C ASN A 318 35.41 -6.93 -6.87
N SER A 319 36.30 -6.04 -7.32
CA SER A 319 37.72 -6.06 -6.97
C SER A 319 37.91 -5.80 -5.48
N LEU A 320 37.24 -4.79 -4.92
CA LEU A 320 37.26 -4.52 -3.48
C LEU A 320 36.75 -5.71 -2.67
N VAL A 321 35.61 -6.30 -3.06
CA VAL A 321 35.10 -7.52 -2.41
C VAL A 321 36.11 -8.66 -2.47
N ASN A 322 36.79 -8.87 -3.60
CA ASN A 322 37.83 -9.90 -3.70
C ASN A 322 38.99 -9.61 -2.74
N LYS A 323 39.45 -8.35 -2.64
CA LYS A 323 40.50 -7.96 -1.67
C LYS A 323 40.08 -8.28 -0.24
N LEU A 324 38.83 -7.97 0.15
CA LEU A 324 38.29 -8.27 1.48
C LEU A 324 38.28 -9.77 1.79
N VAL A 325 37.94 -10.60 0.80
CA VAL A 325 37.93 -12.07 0.95
C VAL A 325 39.34 -12.62 1.05
N VAL A 326 40.27 -12.16 0.21
CA VAL A 326 41.68 -12.58 0.25
C VAL A 326 42.34 -12.20 1.58
N ALA A 327 42.05 -11.00 2.08
CA ALA A 327 42.52 -10.53 3.38
C ALA A 327 41.82 -11.22 4.58
N LYS A 328 40.90 -12.17 4.33
CA LYS A 328 40.10 -12.88 5.35
C LYS A 328 39.30 -11.95 6.28
N ILE A 329 39.02 -10.73 5.83
CA ILE A 329 38.15 -9.77 6.54
C ILE A 329 36.69 -10.21 6.40
N VAL A 330 36.36 -10.81 5.26
CA VAL A 330 35.01 -11.28 4.92
C VAL A 330 35.10 -12.74 4.47
N GLU A 331 34.22 -13.58 4.99
CA GLU A 331 34.12 -14.98 4.56
C GLU A 331 33.68 -15.11 3.10
N GLU A 332 34.05 -16.21 2.43
CA GLU A 332 33.73 -16.41 1.01
C GLU A 332 32.22 -16.36 0.73
N GLN A 333 31.41 -16.92 1.63
CA GLN A 333 29.95 -16.89 1.51
C GLN A 333 29.42 -15.45 1.56
N GLN A 334 29.86 -14.64 2.53
CA GLN A 334 29.48 -13.24 2.62
C GLN A 334 30.01 -12.45 1.42
N GLY A 335 31.23 -12.72 0.95
CA GLY A 335 31.79 -12.15 -0.28
C GLY A 335 30.91 -12.42 -1.52
N LYS A 336 30.34 -13.62 -1.66
CA LYS A 336 29.39 -13.94 -2.75
C LYS A 336 28.12 -13.08 -2.71
N HIS A 337 27.69 -12.64 -1.52
CA HIS A 337 26.53 -11.76 -1.32
C HIS A 337 26.88 -10.28 -1.55
N LEU A 338 28.10 -9.87 -1.20
CA LEU A 338 28.59 -8.50 -1.42
C LEU A 338 28.88 -8.21 -2.89
N LYS A 339 29.25 -9.22 -3.70
CA LYS A 339 29.53 -9.03 -5.13
C LYS A 339 28.34 -8.42 -5.87
N ALA A 340 28.62 -7.31 -6.55
CA ALA A 340 27.69 -6.62 -7.42
C ALA A 340 27.49 -7.44 -8.72
N LYS A 341 26.25 -7.86 -8.97
CA LYS A 341 25.87 -8.67 -10.13
C LYS A 341 24.66 -8.06 -10.83
N TYR A 342 24.77 -7.90 -12.15
CA TYR A 342 23.70 -7.40 -13.01
C TYR A 342 23.13 -6.06 -12.54
N THR A 343 24.03 -5.12 -12.22
CA THR A 343 23.66 -3.83 -11.64
C THR A 343 23.03 -2.88 -12.65
N VAL A 344 22.31 -1.88 -12.18
CA VAL A 344 21.79 -0.81 -13.02
C VAL A 344 22.31 0.53 -12.52
N ALA A 345 22.43 1.51 -13.40
CA ALA A 345 22.75 2.87 -12.99
C ALA A 345 21.74 3.34 -11.92
N PRO A 346 22.20 4.00 -10.84
CA PRO A 346 21.31 4.70 -9.93
C PRO A 346 20.46 5.71 -10.69
N ARG A 347 19.24 5.97 -10.21
CA ARG A 347 18.27 6.85 -10.90
C ARG A 347 17.77 7.92 -9.96
N ILE A 348 17.96 9.17 -10.34
CA ILE A 348 17.48 10.31 -9.58
C ILE A 348 16.01 10.61 -9.90
N TYR A 349 15.29 11.15 -8.92
CA TYR A 349 13.95 11.70 -9.09
C TYR A 349 13.70 12.77 -8.02
N GLY A 350 12.81 13.72 -8.29
CA GLY A 350 12.43 14.80 -7.39
C GLY A 350 11.08 14.56 -6.71
N LEU A 351 10.96 14.94 -5.44
CA LEU A 351 9.67 14.98 -4.73
C LEU A 351 9.30 16.44 -4.42
N ARG A 352 8.11 16.87 -4.82
CA ARG A 352 7.68 18.27 -4.60
C ARG A 352 7.51 18.56 -3.11
N LYS A 353 8.18 19.61 -2.64
CA LYS A 353 7.96 20.23 -1.32
C LYS A 353 6.71 21.10 -1.40
N THR A 354 5.64 20.69 -0.75
CA THR A 354 4.31 21.36 -0.82
C THR A 354 4.18 22.58 0.09
N HIS A 355 5.09 22.76 1.04
CA HIS A 355 5.14 23.88 1.98
C HIS A 355 5.96 25.07 1.47
N LYS A 356 6.44 25.01 0.22
CA LYS A 356 7.12 26.10 -0.47
C LYS A 356 6.25 26.52 -1.65
N GLU A 357 6.01 27.83 -1.77
CA GLU A 357 5.19 28.42 -2.83
C GLU A 357 5.83 28.18 -4.20
N THR A 358 7.12 28.49 -4.33
CA THR A 358 7.92 28.21 -5.52
C THR A 358 8.15 26.71 -5.74
N CYS A 359 8.38 26.33 -7.00
CA CYS A 359 8.66 24.94 -7.34
C CYS A 359 10.01 24.47 -6.77
N CYS A 360 9.94 23.72 -5.68
CA CYS A 360 11.10 23.14 -5.02
C CYS A 360 10.95 21.62 -4.92
N LEU A 361 11.89 20.90 -5.52
CA LEU A 361 11.95 19.44 -5.48
C LEU A 361 13.04 18.98 -4.47
N ARG A 362 12.77 17.91 -3.72
CA ARG A 362 13.82 17.17 -2.99
C ARG A 362 14.39 16.09 -3.92
N PRO A 363 15.69 16.13 -4.26
CA PRO A 363 16.31 15.10 -5.09
C PRO A 363 16.55 13.83 -4.28
N VAL A 364 16.25 12.67 -4.87
CA VAL A 364 16.52 11.36 -4.27
C VAL A 364 17.12 10.43 -5.32
N VAL A 365 18.23 9.80 -4.99
CA VAL A 365 18.92 8.84 -5.87
C VAL A 365 18.60 7.42 -5.45
N SER A 366 17.92 6.69 -6.32
CA SER A 366 17.57 5.29 -6.10
C SER A 366 18.78 4.37 -6.34
N CYS A 367 19.58 4.12 -5.31
CA CYS A 367 20.78 3.27 -5.39
C CYS A 367 20.49 1.76 -5.39
N VAL A 368 19.24 1.33 -5.30
CA VAL A 368 18.87 -0.11 -5.30
C VAL A 368 19.39 -0.81 -6.57
N ASN A 369 20.11 -1.91 -6.38
CA ASN A 369 20.80 -2.69 -7.43
C ASN A 369 21.91 -1.91 -8.18
N SER A 370 22.45 -0.85 -7.61
CA SER A 370 23.66 -0.19 -8.12
C SER A 370 24.94 -0.95 -7.74
N PRO A 371 26.08 -0.66 -8.40
CA PRO A 371 27.39 -1.23 -8.03
C PRO A 371 27.77 -1.06 -6.55
N SER A 372 27.43 0.08 -5.94
CA SER A 372 27.83 0.40 -4.57
C SER A 372 26.89 -0.10 -3.50
N TYR A 373 25.64 -0.47 -3.84
CA TYR A 373 24.58 -0.73 -2.86
C TYR A 373 24.94 -1.76 -1.77
N SER A 374 25.49 -2.92 -2.16
CA SER A 374 25.81 -3.98 -1.20
C SER A 374 26.98 -3.61 -0.30
N LEU A 375 28.03 -2.98 -0.84
CA LEU A 375 29.19 -2.51 -0.08
C LEU A 375 28.82 -1.35 0.85
N ALA A 376 28.01 -0.41 0.39
CA ALA A 376 27.49 0.68 1.21
C ALA A 376 26.65 0.18 2.38
N ARG A 377 25.83 -0.86 2.16
CA ARG A 377 25.08 -1.49 3.24
C ARG A 377 26.00 -2.21 4.23
N PHE A 378 27.02 -2.91 3.74
CA PHE A 378 28.03 -3.55 4.59
C PHE A 378 28.78 -2.51 5.44
N LEU A 379 29.17 -1.39 4.84
CA LEU A 379 29.77 -0.26 5.54
C LEU A 379 28.84 0.31 6.62
N HIS A 380 27.55 0.43 6.33
CA HIS A 380 26.55 0.82 7.31
C HIS A 380 26.43 -0.15 8.49
N GLU A 381 26.43 -1.45 8.22
CA GLU A 381 26.39 -2.48 9.26
C GLU A 381 27.65 -2.44 10.14
N ILE A 382 28.82 -2.13 9.57
CA ILE A 382 30.09 -2.00 10.31
C ILE A 382 30.14 -0.74 11.19
N LEU A 383 29.61 0.37 10.72
CA LEU A 383 29.72 1.68 11.41
C LEU A 383 28.57 1.95 12.39
N THR A 384 27.44 1.24 12.28
CA THR A 384 26.31 1.37 13.22
C THR A 384 26.71 1.26 14.70
N PRO A 385 27.55 0.29 15.14
CA PRO A 385 27.98 0.19 16.54
C PRO A 385 28.74 1.42 17.08
N VAL A 386 29.38 2.20 16.19
CA VAL A 386 30.06 3.46 16.55
C VAL A 386 29.03 4.51 16.94
N ILE A 387 27.98 4.67 16.13
CA ILE A 387 26.90 5.65 16.37
C ILE A 387 26.18 5.40 17.68
N GLU A 388 25.95 4.14 18.04
CA GLU A 388 25.23 3.77 19.25
C GLU A 388 25.99 4.13 20.54
N LYS A 389 27.29 4.43 20.46
CA LYS A 389 28.09 4.87 21.61
C LYS A 389 28.18 6.39 21.77
N PHE A 390 27.78 7.17 20.78
CA PHE A 390 27.84 8.63 20.91
C PHE A 390 26.79 9.15 21.89
N GLN A 391 27.24 10.00 22.81
CA GLN A 391 26.45 10.47 23.95
C GLN A 391 25.25 11.37 23.59
N TYR A 392 25.34 12.09 22.47
CA TYR A 392 24.30 13.03 22.03
C TYR A 392 23.19 12.34 21.23
N ASN A 393 23.46 11.18 20.65
CA ASN A 393 22.52 10.56 19.73
C ASN A 393 21.26 10.04 20.44
N VAL A 394 20.10 10.33 19.85
CA VAL A 394 18.84 9.68 20.21
C VAL A 394 18.45 8.70 19.11
N LYS A 395 17.95 7.51 19.49
CA LYS A 395 17.57 6.49 18.49
C LYS A 395 16.27 6.82 17.78
N ASN A 396 15.35 7.49 18.49
CA ASN A 396 14.02 7.89 18.01
C ASN A 396 13.33 8.75 19.09
N SER A 397 12.12 9.21 18.78
CA SER A 397 11.30 10.06 19.64
C SER A 397 10.91 9.42 20.98
N PHE A 398 10.79 8.08 21.06
CA PHE A 398 10.50 7.41 22.34
C PHE A 398 11.71 7.43 23.29
N ASP A 399 12.91 7.27 22.72
CA ASP A 399 14.18 7.37 23.45
C ASP A 399 14.36 8.79 23.99
N PHE A 400 14.10 9.80 23.15
CA PHE A 400 14.11 11.20 23.57
C PHE A 400 13.09 11.50 24.69
N VAL A 401 11.85 11.00 24.61
CA VAL A 401 10.84 11.20 25.69
C VAL A 401 11.27 10.53 27.00
N THR A 402 11.97 9.39 26.92
CA THR A 402 12.51 8.72 28.11
C THR A 402 13.62 9.54 28.74
N PHE A 403 14.44 10.20 27.92
CA PHE A 403 15.45 11.16 28.38
C PHE A 403 14.79 12.42 28.98
N SER A 404 13.86 13.07 28.27
CA SER A 404 13.26 14.34 28.67
C SER A 404 12.55 14.26 30.03
N ARG A 405 11.94 13.12 30.36
CA ARG A 405 11.30 12.86 31.67
C ARG A 405 12.27 12.91 32.86
N LYS A 406 13.57 12.71 32.62
CA LYS A 406 14.62 12.70 33.65
C LYS A 406 15.32 14.05 33.80
N VAL A 407 15.06 14.99 32.90
CA VAL A 407 15.74 16.29 32.83
C VAL A 407 14.88 17.37 33.46
N SER A 408 15.51 18.20 34.28
CA SER A 408 14.94 19.44 34.80
C SER A 408 15.67 20.63 34.18
N LEU A 409 14.93 21.57 33.59
CA LEU A 409 15.51 22.71 32.89
C LEU A 409 15.72 23.88 33.87
N PRO A 410 16.92 24.46 33.99
CA PRO A 410 17.15 25.63 34.84
C PRO A 410 16.40 26.88 34.36
N LYS A 411 16.11 27.82 35.27
CA LYS A 411 15.27 29.00 34.98
C LYS A 411 15.82 29.93 33.90
N ASN A 412 17.14 30.06 33.81
CA ASN A 412 17.84 30.92 32.84
C ASN A 412 18.21 30.18 31.54
N TYR A 413 17.63 29.00 31.30
CA TYR A 413 17.87 28.22 30.10
C TYR A 413 16.61 28.17 29.24
N VAL A 414 16.85 28.14 27.93
CA VAL A 414 15.85 28.11 26.87
C VAL A 414 16.13 26.93 25.95
N LEU A 415 15.09 26.32 25.39
CA LEU A 415 15.26 25.29 24.37
C LEU A 415 15.50 25.91 23.00
N ILE A 416 16.47 25.36 22.27
CA ILE A 416 16.72 25.67 20.87
C ILE A 416 16.72 24.39 20.04
N SER A 417 16.31 24.50 18.79
CA SER A 417 16.50 23.47 17.77
C SER A 417 17.44 23.99 16.70
N LEU A 418 18.40 23.16 16.31
CA LEU A 418 19.32 23.45 15.21
C LEU A 418 19.11 22.41 14.10
N ASP A 419 18.92 22.88 12.87
CA ASP A 419 18.79 22.06 11.66
C ASP A 419 19.89 22.39 10.67
N VAL A 420 20.53 21.37 10.10
CA VAL A 420 21.63 21.53 9.15
C VAL A 420 21.11 21.74 7.74
N VAL A 421 21.56 22.81 7.09
CA VAL A 421 21.18 23.13 5.71
C VAL A 421 21.79 22.11 4.76
N SER A 422 20.94 21.29 4.15
CA SER A 422 21.31 20.34 3.09
C SER A 422 22.46 19.39 3.46
N LEU A 423 22.45 18.86 4.69
CA LEU A 423 23.51 18.02 5.26
C LEU A 423 24.20 17.10 4.25
N PHE A 424 23.45 16.21 3.59
CA PHE A 424 24.05 15.18 2.72
C PHE A 424 24.88 15.71 1.55
N THR A 425 24.53 16.86 0.96
CA THR A 425 25.32 17.45 -0.13
C THR A 425 26.55 18.20 0.37
N ASN A 426 26.57 18.56 1.66
CA ASN A 426 27.62 19.40 2.25
C ASN A 426 28.65 18.61 3.07
N VAL A 427 28.39 17.33 3.37
CA VAL A 427 29.40 16.45 4.01
C VAL A 427 30.46 16.02 2.98
N ARG A 428 31.52 16.80 2.86
CA ARG A 428 32.61 16.58 1.90
C ARG A 428 33.54 15.42 2.30
N ARG A 429 34.17 14.81 1.29
CA ARG A 429 35.04 13.63 1.47
C ARG A 429 36.27 13.93 2.32
N ASP A 430 36.89 15.09 2.12
CA ASP A 430 38.06 15.55 2.88
C ASP A 430 37.75 15.65 4.38
N LEU A 431 36.60 16.24 4.74
CA LEU A 431 36.14 16.31 6.12
C LEU A 431 35.94 14.91 6.71
N ILE A 432 35.32 13.98 5.97
CA ILE A 432 35.13 12.61 6.46
C ILE A 432 36.46 11.91 6.74
N LEU A 433 37.43 12.04 5.84
CA LEU A 433 38.75 11.44 6.01
C LEU A 433 39.47 12.03 7.23
N LYS A 434 39.38 13.35 7.42
CA LYS A 434 39.88 14.03 8.64
C LYS A 434 39.20 13.48 9.90
N VAL A 435 37.87 13.37 9.89
CA VAL A 435 37.10 12.85 11.04
C VAL A 435 37.51 11.42 11.37
N ILE A 436 37.64 10.55 10.37
CA ILE A 436 38.11 9.17 10.58
C ILE A 436 39.52 9.16 11.12
N GLU A 437 40.41 10.02 10.62
CA GLU A 437 41.80 10.11 11.08
C GLU A 437 41.87 10.43 12.57
N GLU A 438 41.17 11.48 13.00
CA GLU A 438 41.18 11.99 14.37
C GLU A 438 40.38 11.13 15.36
N THR A 439 39.31 10.45 14.90
CA THR A 439 38.45 9.64 15.77
C THR A 439 38.79 8.16 15.75
N TRP A 440 39.76 7.73 14.94
CA TRP A 440 40.07 6.31 14.73
C TRP A 440 40.35 5.56 16.04
N ASP A 441 41.15 6.14 16.94
CA ASP A 441 41.52 5.49 18.19
C ASP A 441 40.32 5.23 19.11
N ASN A 442 39.29 6.06 19.01
CA ASN A 442 38.04 5.92 19.77
C ASN A 442 37.07 4.91 19.14
N MET A 443 37.22 4.58 17.85
CA MET A 443 36.30 3.69 17.14
C MET A 443 36.91 2.33 16.75
N LYS A 444 38.24 2.17 16.80
CA LYS A 444 38.95 0.98 16.32
C LYS A 444 38.52 -0.34 16.97
N HIS A 445 38.07 -0.32 18.23
CA HIS A 445 37.57 -1.51 18.93
C HIS A 445 36.12 -1.88 18.55
N LEU A 446 35.39 -0.95 17.93
CA LEU A 446 34.00 -1.16 17.50
C LEU A 446 33.93 -1.59 16.04
N VAL A 447 34.86 -1.08 15.24
CA VAL A 447 34.96 -1.35 13.81
C VAL A 447 35.77 -2.62 13.59
N LYS A 448 35.12 -3.68 13.09
CA LYS A 448 35.73 -5.00 12.86
C LYS A 448 36.64 -5.08 11.63
N ILE A 449 37.07 -3.95 11.07
CA ILE A 449 37.91 -3.89 9.88
C ILE A 449 39.07 -2.89 10.08
N PRO A 450 40.21 -3.06 9.40
CA PRO A 450 41.32 -2.10 9.47
C PRO A 450 40.94 -0.71 8.94
N LYS A 451 41.62 0.33 9.44
CA LYS A 451 41.43 1.74 9.04
C LYS A 451 41.53 1.93 7.53
N SER A 452 42.58 1.38 6.91
CA SER A 452 42.82 1.50 5.47
C SER A 452 41.65 0.96 4.65
N VAL A 453 41.09 -0.18 5.07
CA VAL A 453 39.95 -0.81 4.41
C VAL A 453 38.69 0.01 4.58
N LEU A 454 38.48 0.61 5.75
CA LEU A 454 37.36 1.52 6.00
C LEU A 454 37.44 2.73 5.06
N VAL A 455 38.62 3.34 4.95
CA VAL A 455 38.88 4.48 4.05
C VAL A 455 38.64 4.11 2.59
N ASP A 456 39.09 2.95 2.13
CA ASP A 456 38.84 2.45 0.78
C ASP A 456 37.34 2.28 0.49
N LEU A 457 36.58 1.71 1.43
CA LEU A 457 35.14 1.51 1.29
C LEU A 457 34.37 2.82 1.25
N ILE A 458 34.73 3.78 2.10
CA ILE A 458 34.14 5.12 2.13
C ILE A 458 34.45 5.85 0.83
N THR A 459 35.72 5.89 0.43
CA THR A 459 36.15 6.54 -0.81
C THR A 459 35.40 5.97 -2.01
N PHE A 460 35.28 4.63 -2.11
CA PHE A 460 34.49 3.99 -3.15
C PHE A 460 33.01 4.41 -3.12
N CYS A 461 32.38 4.51 -1.95
CA CYS A 461 30.98 4.92 -1.84
C CYS A 461 30.74 6.36 -2.34
N TYR A 462 31.71 7.26 -2.15
CA TYR A 462 31.64 8.64 -2.64
C TYR A 462 31.99 8.71 -4.13
N ASP A 463 33.09 8.11 -4.57
CA ASP A 463 33.55 8.18 -5.97
C ASP A 463 32.57 7.49 -6.93
N SER A 464 31.84 6.48 -6.45
CA SER A 464 30.77 5.80 -7.22
C SER A 464 29.40 6.49 -7.14
N SER A 465 29.35 7.76 -6.69
CA SER A 465 28.14 8.58 -6.69
C SER A 465 27.84 9.11 -8.10
N TYR A 466 27.09 8.34 -8.88
CA TYR A 466 26.59 8.75 -10.18
C TYR A 466 25.15 8.30 -10.35
N PHE A 467 24.40 8.93 -11.26
CA PHE A 467 23.03 8.56 -11.56
C PHE A 467 22.63 8.96 -12.99
N VAL A 468 21.51 8.42 -13.45
CA VAL A 468 20.89 8.76 -14.74
C VAL A 468 19.60 9.55 -14.53
N TYR A 469 19.40 10.55 -15.39
CA TYR A 469 18.16 11.30 -15.54
C TYR A 469 17.90 11.58 -17.02
N GLN A 470 16.71 11.20 -17.52
CA GLN A 470 16.33 11.31 -18.93
C GLN A 470 17.39 10.78 -19.91
N GLY A 471 18.08 9.69 -19.54
CA GLY A 471 19.12 9.07 -20.36
C GLY A 471 20.51 9.74 -20.29
N GLU A 472 20.65 10.86 -19.61
CA GLU A 472 21.93 11.54 -19.35
C GLU A 472 22.53 11.09 -18.02
N PHE A 473 23.85 10.93 -17.96
CA PHE A 473 24.56 10.45 -16.79
C PHE A 473 25.27 11.60 -16.08
N TYR A 474 25.12 11.67 -14.76
CA TYR A 474 25.72 12.70 -13.91
C TYR A 474 26.52 12.04 -12.81
N ALA A 475 27.70 12.57 -12.51
CA ALA A 475 28.42 12.30 -11.27
C ALA A 475 28.09 13.40 -10.26
N GLN A 476 27.89 13.01 -9.00
CA GLN A 476 27.84 13.94 -7.89
C GLN A 476 29.26 14.09 -7.36
N THR A 477 29.82 15.29 -7.48
CA THR A 477 31.21 15.61 -7.11
C THR A 477 31.36 15.94 -5.65
N GLU A 478 30.32 16.55 -5.05
CA GLU A 478 30.31 16.98 -3.66
C GLU A 478 29.24 16.26 -2.85
N GLY A 479 29.59 15.95 -1.60
CA GLY A 479 28.69 15.28 -0.67
C GLY A 479 28.35 13.83 -1.06
N SER A 480 27.31 13.32 -0.44
CA SER A 480 26.77 11.99 -0.69
C SER A 480 25.34 12.05 -1.20
N SER A 481 24.99 11.10 -2.08
CA SER A 481 23.65 11.08 -2.66
C SER A 481 22.60 10.61 -1.63
N MET A 482 21.49 11.34 -1.53
CA MET A 482 20.33 10.93 -0.73
C MET A 482 19.75 9.61 -1.28
N GLY A 483 20.03 8.49 -0.61
CA GLY A 483 19.60 7.15 -1.00
C GLY A 483 20.72 6.11 -1.09
N ASN A 484 21.98 6.51 -0.90
CA ASN A 484 23.07 5.59 -0.62
C ASN A 484 22.95 5.09 0.85
N PRO A 485 22.96 3.77 1.12
CA PRO A 485 22.83 3.22 2.47
C PRO A 485 23.90 3.68 3.48
N ALA A 486 25.09 4.05 3.02
CA ALA A 486 26.18 4.50 3.88
C ALA A 486 26.08 5.99 4.26
N SER A 487 25.33 6.80 3.51
CA SER A 487 25.24 8.24 3.75
C SER A 487 24.78 8.62 5.15
N PRO A 488 23.68 8.06 5.71
CA PRO A 488 23.18 8.47 7.02
C PRO A 488 24.16 8.18 8.16
N VAL A 489 24.84 7.03 8.11
CA VAL A 489 25.78 6.63 9.17
C VAL A 489 27.04 7.49 9.15
N ILE A 490 27.53 7.84 7.96
CA ILE A 490 28.70 8.71 7.82
C ILE A 490 28.35 10.14 8.24
N ALA A 491 27.18 10.64 7.83
CA ALA A 491 26.71 11.95 8.22
C ALA A 491 26.59 12.08 9.76
N ASN A 492 26.04 11.05 10.44
CA ASN A 492 25.99 11.04 11.91
C ASN A 492 27.37 11.09 12.57
N ILE A 493 28.36 10.36 12.05
CA ILE A 493 29.72 10.38 12.59
C ILE A 493 30.32 11.77 12.45
N VAL A 494 30.19 12.39 11.28
CA VAL A 494 30.66 13.76 11.04
C VAL A 494 29.93 14.75 11.96
N MET A 495 28.60 14.65 12.07
CA MET A 495 27.84 15.55 12.95
C MET A 495 28.24 15.42 14.42
N ASN A 496 28.47 14.21 14.93
CA ASN A 496 28.94 14.04 16.30
C ASN A 496 30.33 14.66 16.50
N TYR A 497 31.23 14.50 15.53
CA TYR A 497 32.53 15.18 15.57
C TYR A 497 32.39 16.71 15.55
N VAL A 498 31.55 17.26 14.67
CA VAL A 498 31.29 18.71 14.59
C VAL A 498 30.80 19.24 15.93
N ILE A 499 29.81 18.57 16.53
CA ILE A 499 29.29 18.93 17.84
C ILE A 499 30.37 18.85 18.92
N ASP A 500 31.15 17.76 18.97
CA ASP A 500 32.26 17.62 19.94
C ASP A 500 33.28 18.76 19.84
N GLN A 501 33.62 19.20 18.63
CA GLN A 501 34.58 20.30 18.45
C GLN A 501 33.99 21.65 18.85
N ILE A 502 32.73 21.93 18.50
CA ILE A 502 32.04 23.16 18.90
C ILE A 502 31.93 23.23 20.43
N LEU A 503 31.56 22.12 21.08
CA LEU A 503 31.38 22.07 22.53
C LEU A 503 32.68 22.36 23.30
N LYS A 504 33.86 22.10 22.73
CA LYS A 504 35.15 22.43 23.37
C LYS A 504 35.48 23.92 23.36
N ILE A 505 34.86 24.69 22.47
CA ILE A 505 35.17 26.12 22.25
C ILE A 505 34.07 27.00 22.86
N LEU A 506 32.94 26.42 23.26
CA LEU A 506 31.83 27.17 23.85
C LEU A 506 32.27 27.91 25.12
N PRO A 507 31.93 29.21 25.25
CA PRO A 507 32.25 29.99 26.45
C PRO A 507 31.28 29.71 27.61
N PHE A 508 30.33 28.79 27.44
CA PHE A 508 29.29 28.45 28.41
C PHE A 508 28.92 26.96 28.37
N GLU A 509 28.27 26.49 29.43
CA GLU A 509 27.81 25.11 29.54
C GLU A 509 26.45 24.91 28.85
N ILE A 510 26.33 23.86 28.03
CA ILE A 510 25.04 23.39 27.49
C ILE A 510 24.45 22.38 28.46
N HIS A 511 23.24 22.65 28.96
CA HIS A 511 22.60 21.79 29.96
C HIS A 511 22.28 20.39 29.41
N PHE A 512 21.80 20.32 28.16
CA PHE A 512 21.83 19.09 27.38
C PHE A 512 21.83 19.37 25.88
N LEU A 513 22.33 18.40 25.11
CA LEU A 513 22.24 18.38 23.66
C LEU A 513 21.87 16.97 23.20
N LYS A 514 20.87 16.88 22.32
CA LYS A 514 20.43 15.63 21.69
C LYS A 514 20.33 15.79 20.18
N LEU A 515 20.83 14.78 19.46
CA LEU A 515 20.97 14.76 18.01
C LEU A 515 20.22 13.57 17.41
N TYR A 516 19.39 13.84 16.40
CA TYR A 516 18.80 12.82 15.54
C TYR A 516 19.17 13.12 14.08
N VAL A 517 20.29 12.56 13.63
CA VAL A 517 20.84 12.80 12.29
C VAL A 517 21.22 14.26 12.05
N ASP A 518 20.32 15.06 11.49
CA ASP A 518 20.44 16.50 11.22
C ASP A 518 19.72 17.34 12.28
N ASP A 519 18.59 16.86 12.81
CA ASP A 519 17.79 17.55 13.82
C ASP A 519 18.50 17.53 15.18
N THR A 520 18.86 18.70 15.70
CA THR A 520 19.42 18.87 17.05
C THR A 520 18.44 19.62 17.95
N ILE A 521 18.37 19.22 19.22
CA ILE A 521 17.74 19.99 20.29
C ILE A 521 18.73 20.21 21.42
N ALA A 522 18.81 21.43 21.94
CA ALA A 522 19.69 21.78 23.05
C ALA A 522 18.99 22.72 24.04
N ALA A 523 19.47 22.71 25.28
CA ALA A 523 19.11 23.66 26.30
C ALA A 523 20.32 24.56 26.59
N ILE A 524 20.20 25.85 26.33
CA ILE A 524 21.30 26.83 26.46
C ILE A 524 20.89 28.02 27.35
N PRO A 525 21.84 28.78 27.90
CA PRO A 525 21.52 30.04 28.58
C PRO A 525 20.82 31.02 27.64
N GLU A 526 19.77 31.70 28.15
CA GLU A 526 18.98 32.66 27.37
C GLU A 526 19.83 33.82 26.82
N SER A 527 20.87 34.23 27.54
CA SER A 527 21.80 35.28 27.11
C SER A 527 22.61 34.94 25.85
N GLU A 528 22.77 33.66 25.53
CA GLU A 528 23.66 33.18 24.47
C GLU A 528 22.94 32.80 23.18
N VAL A 529 21.62 32.96 23.14
CA VAL A 529 20.78 32.60 21.97
C VAL A 529 21.25 33.30 20.69
N ASN A 530 21.67 34.57 20.77
CA ASN A 530 22.10 35.31 19.59
C ASN A 530 23.48 34.87 19.09
N ASN A 531 24.34 34.36 19.97
CA ASN A 531 25.73 34.01 19.66
C ASN A 531 25.88 32.57 19.18
N ILE A 532 25.04 31.66 19.67
CA ILE A 532 25.22 30.21 19.45
C ILE A 532 25.18 29.83 17.97
N LEU A 533 24.32 30.47 17.18
CA LEU A 533 24.18 30.18 15.77
C LEU A 533 25.43 30.60 14.98
N GLU A 534 25.98 31.77 15.30
CA GLU A 534 27.22 32.26 14.68
C GLU A 534 28.39 31.33 15.00
N LEU A 535 28.51 30.89 16.25
CA LEU A 535 29.55 29.95 16.65
C LEU A 535 29.42 28.61 15.91
N PHE A 536 28.21 28.04 15.81
CA PHE A 536 27.97 26.81 15.05
C PHE A 536 28.33 26.97 13.57
N ASN A 537 27.99 28.11 12.97
CA ASN A 537 28.28 28.42 11.56
C ASN A 537 29.74 28.79 11.30
N SER A 538 30.52 29.11 12.34
CA SER A 538 31.97 29.39 12.24
C SER A 538 32.82 28.12 12.04
N PHE A 539 32.27 26.93 12.30
CA PHE A 539 33.02 25.67 12.27
C PHE A 539 33.50 25.28 10.86
N ASP A 540 32.61 25.29 9.86
CA ASP A 540 32.93 24.95 8.47
C ASP A 540 32.02 25.71 7.50
N ASN A 541 32.60 26.29 6.45
CA ASN A 541 31.87 27.10 5.47
C ASN A 541 30.73 26.35 4.74
N ASN A 542 30.75 25.02 4.70
CA ASN A 542 29.73 24.20 4.03
C ASN A 542 28.68 23.64 5.01
N ILE A 543 29.08 23.32 6.24
CA ILE A 543 28.16 22.85 7.29
C ILE A 543 27.58 24.07 8.00
N GLN A 544 26.40 24.48 7.53
CA GLN A 544 25.68 25.63 8.05
C GLN A 544 24.38 25.18 8.70
N PHE A 545 24.03 25.85 9.79
CA PHE A 545 22.88 25.57 10.65
C PHE A 545 21.84 26.68 10.55
N THR A 546 20.60 26.30 10.81
CA THR A 546 19.48 27.21 11.08
C THR A 546 18.97 26.94 12.50
N MET A 547 18.46 27.97 13.17
CA MET A 547 18.02 27.87 14.56
C MET A 547 16.55 28.24 14.71
N GLU A 548 15.81 27.44 15.47
CA GLU A 548 14.49 27.75 16.00
C GLU A 548 14.58 27.84 17.53
N VAL A 549 14.11 28.93 18.12
CA VAL A 549 14.05 29.12 19.57
C VAL A 549 12.66 28.74 20.06
N GLU A 550 12.56 28.21 21.29
CA GLU A 550 11.25 27.89 21.87
C GLU A 550 10.31 29.10 21.86
N LYS A 551 9.03 28.83 21.63
CA LYS A 551 7.97 29.84 21.62
C LYS A 551 6.83 29.36 22.48
N ASP A 552 6.32 30.23 23.34
CA ASP A 552 5.27 29.90 24.31
C ASP A 552 5.66 28.67 25.15
N ASP A 553 6.90 28.69 25.68
CA ASP A 553 7.51 27.60 26.47
C ASP A 553 7.50 26.23 25.76
N SER A 554 7.43 26.24 24.42
CA SER A 554 7.22 25.04 23.61
C SER A 554 8.15 24.99 22.41
N LEU A 555 8.71 23.81 22.14
CA LEU A 555 9.55 23.55 20.97
C LEU A 555 9.26 22.15 20.40
N SER A 556 9.13 22.04 19.09
CA SER A 556 8.94 20.73 18.47
C SER A 556 10.27 20.06 18.16
N PHE A 557 10.43 18.80 18.54
CA PHE A 557 11.56 17.96 18.17
C PHE A 557 11.05 16.60 17.71
N LEU A 558 11.42 16.19 16.48
CA LEU A 558 10.88 15.00 15.82
C LEU A 558 9.33 15.03 15.72
N ASP A 559 8.67 14.08 16.39
CA ASP A 559 7.20 13.97 16.52
C ASP A 559 6.73 14.21 17.96
N VAL A 560 7.47 15.04 18.70
CA VAL A 560 7.19 15.45 20.08
C VAL A 560 7.16 16.97 20.17
N LEU A 561 6.17 17.50 20.88
CA LEU A 561 6.15 18.89 21.32
C LEU A 561 6.65 18.90 22.76
N VAL A 562 7.83 19.46 22.97
CA VAL A 562 8.44 19.61 24.28
C VAL A 562 7.91 20.90 24.89
N LYS A 563 7.35 20.81 26.09
CA LYS A 563 6.82 21.95 26.83
C LYS A 563 7.50 22.07 28.18
N ARG A 564 7.91 23.29 28.52
CA ARG A 564 8.43 23.62 29.83
C ARG A 564 7.28 23.88 30.79
N SER A 565 7.29 23.24 31.96
CA SER A 565 6.31 23.45 33.02
C SER A 565 6.96 23.19 34.37
N ASN A 566 7.03 24.21 35.22
CA ASN A 566 7.60 24.15 36.57
C ASN A 566 8.98 23.46 36.59
N ASP A 567 9.92 23.97 35.79
CA ASP A 567 11.30 23.46 35.64
C ASP A 567 11.42 22.02 35.11
N LYS A 568 10.31 21.39 34.66
CA LYS A 568 10.29 20.06 34.04
C LYS A 568 9.87 20.12 32.58
N LEU A 569 10.32 19.11 31.83
CA LEU A 569 9.91 18.91 30.44
C LEU A 569 8.72 17.95 30.36
N ILE A 570 7.58 18.48 29.94
CA ILE A 570 6.37 17.70 29.62
C ILE A 570 6.34 17.51 28.10
N THR A 571 5.90 16.36 27.62
CA THR A 571 5.86 16.06 26.19
C THR A 571 4.44 15.85 25.70
N ASP A 572 4.14 16.27 24.46
CA ASP A 572 2.89 15.99 23.76
C ASP A 572 3.17 15.39 22.39
N TRP A 573 2.28 14.54 21.89
CA TRP A 573 2.36 14.01 20.52
C TRP A 573 2.19 15.14 19.50
N PHE A 574 3.24 15.40 18.73
CA PHE A 574 3.25 16.48 17.75
C PHE A 574 2.93 15.96 16.35
N VAL A 575 2.05 16.69 15.67
CA VAL A 575 1.72 16.48 14.26
C VAL A 575 2.05 17.77 13.52
N LYS A 576 3.00 17.71 12.59
CA LYS A 576 3.40 18.88 11.79
C LYS A 576 2.16 19.50 11.10
N PRO A 577 2.05 20.84 11.00
CA PRO A 577 0.90 21.50 10.37
C PRO A 577 0.62 21.03 8.93
N ILE A 578 1.67 20.67 8.20
CA ILE A 578 1.60 20.14 6.83
C ILE A 578 1.07 18.69 6.74
N SER A 579 0.81 18.04 7.87
CA SER A 579 0.24 16.70 7.91
C SER A 579 -1.20 16.73 7.43
N SER A 580 -1.50 15.95 6.40
CA SER A 580 -2.87 15.87 5.88
C SER A 580 -3.83 15.07 6.76
N GLY A 581 -3.34 14.37 7.79
CA GLY A 581 -4.14 13.40 8.55
C GLY A 581 -4.61 12.20 7.72
N ARG A 582 -4.08 12.00 6.51
CA ARG A 582 -4.46 10.92 5.60
C ARG A 582 -3.86 9.59 6.06
N LEU A 583 -4.72 8.66 6.44
CA LEU A 583 -4.40 7.30 6.89
C LEU A 583 -4.95 6.24 5.92
N LEU A 584 -4.77 4.97 6.25
CA LEU A 584 -5.40 3.87 5.53
C LEU A 584 -6.93 3.99 5.64
N ASN A 585 -7.58 4.35 4.54
CA ASN A 585 -9.03 4.55 4.53
C ASN A 585 -9.81 3.26 4.84
N TRP A 586 -10.94 3.37 5.56
CA TRP A 586 -11.78 2.23 5.94
C TRP A 586 -12.29 1.43 4.73
N ASN A 587 -12.55 2.07 3.59
CA ASN A 587 -13.07 1.42 2.39
C ASN A 587 -11.99 0.68 1.57
N SER A 588 -10.72 0.77 1.99
CA SER A 588 -9.59 0.12 1.33
C SER A 588 -9.69 -1.41 1.44
N ASN A 589 -9.35 -2.15 0.38
CA ASN A 589 -9.39 -3.61 0.36
C ASN A 589 -8.24 -4.23 1.18
N HIS A 590 -8.21 -4.03 2.50
CA HIS A 590 -7.24 -4.62 3.42
C HIS A 590 -7.96 -5.48 4.46
N PRO A 591 -7.27 -6.49 5.05
CA PRO A 591 -7.76 -7.20 6.22
C PRO A 591 -8.17 -6.23 7.34
N ARG A 592 -9.27 -6.54 8.03
CA ARG A 592 -9.73 -5.76 9.20
C ARG A 592 -8.64 -5.66 10.29
N SER A 593 -7.85 -6.72 10.47
CA SER A 593 -6.73 -6.74 11.42
C SER A 593 -5.67 -5.67 11.14
N GLN A 594 -5.34 -5.39 9.87
CA GLN A 594 -4.38 -4.34 9.51
C GLN A 594 -4.94 -2.94 9.78
N LYS A 595 -6.22 -2.72 9.50
CA LYS A 595 -6.91 -1.44 9.78
C LYS A 595 -7.00 -1.15 11.27
N ILE A 596 -7.34 -2.16 12.08
CA ILE A 596 -7.38 -2.05 13.55
C ILE A 596 -5.97 -1.94 14.13
N GLY A 597 -5.01 -2.70 13.59
CA GLY A 597 -3.61 -2.63 14.01
C GLY A 597 -3.01 -1.24 13.80
N MET A 598 -3.38 -0.56 12.71
CA MET A 598 -3.01 0.84 12.49
C MET A 598 -3.55 1.78 13.58
N ILE A 599 -4.84 1.63 13.96
CA ILE A 599 -5.42 2.41 15.07
C ILE A 599 -4.66 2.16 16.36
N LYS A 600 -4.43 0.88 16.71
CA LYS A 600 -3.71 0.50 17.94
C LYS A 600 -2.29 1.06 17.96
N GLY A 601 -1.56 0.98 16.85
CA GLY A 601 -0.21 1.54 16.75
C GLY A 601 -0.20 3.06 16.89
N LEU A 602 -1.22 3.76 16.40
CA LEU A 602 -1.35 5.21 16.56
C LEU A 602 -1.66 5.60 18.02
N LEU A 603 -2.55 4.87 18.68
CA LEU A 603 -2.87 5.07 20.10
C LEU A 603 -1.65 4.80 20.99
N ASP A 604 -0.97 3.67 20.76
CA ASP A 604 0.26 3.30 21.48
C ASP A 604 1.38 4.32 21.29
N ARG A 605 1.60 4.80 20.05
CA ARG A 605 2.56 5.87 19.76
C ARG A 605 2.21 7.14 20.52
N MET A 606 0.95 7.58 20.45
CA MET A 606 0.49 8.80 21.11
C MET A 606 0.71 8.74 22.63
N THR A 607 0.33 7.66 23.29
CA THR A 607 0.49 7.54 24.75
C THR A 607 1.96 7.43 25.18
N LYS A 608 2.81 6.81 24.36
CA LYS A 608 4.24 6.72 24.69
C LYS A 608 4.96 8.06 24.54
N LEU A 609 4.51 8.91 23.62
CA LEU A 609 5.12 10.22 23.36
C LEU A 609 4.55 11.35 24.22
N SER A 610 3.30 11.22 24.67
CA SER A 610 2.61 12.27 25.43
C SER A 610 2.65 12.01 26.94
N SER A 611 2.61 13.08 27.73
CA SER A 611 2.24 13.02 29.15
C SER A 611 0.74 12.77 29.32
N SER A 612 0.35 12.24 30.48
CA SER A 612 -1.04 11.87 30.80
C SER A 612 -2.05 12.99 30.57
N ASP A 613 -1.64 14.23 30.83
CA ASP A 613 -2.49 15.42 30.79
C ASP A 613 -3.02 15.70 29.37
N PHE A 614 -2.31 15.23 28.34
CA PHE A 614 -2.69 15.42 26.93
C PHE A 614 -3.50 14.26 26.34
N TYR A 615 -3.67 13.15 27.07
CA TYR A 615 -4.29 11.93 26.53
C TYR A 615 -5.71 12.16 26.01
N GLU A 616 -6.58 12.82 26.79
CA GLU A 616 -7.97 13.02 26.38
C GLU A 616 -8.10 13.91 25.12
N ILE A 617 -7.31 14.98 25.06
CA ILE A 617 -7.24 15.86 23.89
C ILE A 617 -6.76 15.06 22.68
N ASN A 618 -5.72 14.24 22.83
CA ASN A 618 -5.16 13.46 21.74
C ASN A 618 -6.04 12.28 21.30
N PHE A 619 -6.79 11.65 22.20
CA PHE A 619 -7.81 10.68 21.83
C PHE A 619 -8.89 11.34 20.97
N GLY A 620 -9.31 12.56 21.31
CA GLY A 620 -10.20 13.39 20.49
C GLY A 620 -9.62 13.68 19.10
N LYS A 621 -8.33 14.10 19.03
CA LYS A 621 -7.62 14.31 17.76
C LYS A 621 -7.58 13.05 16.90
N ILE A 622 -7.15 11.90 17.45
CA ILE A 622 -7.08 10.62 16.74
C ILE A 622 -8.45 10.18 16.24
N ARG A 623 -9.48 10.31 17.10
CA ARG A 623 -10.86 10.01 16.73
C ARG A 623 -11.29 10.80 15.49
N ASN A 624 -11.06 12.12 15.50
CA ASN A 624 -11.40 12.99 14.36
C ASN A 624 -10.62 12.60 13.08
N ILE A 625 -9.33 12.28 13.21
CA ILE A 625 -8.52 11.79 12.08
C ILE A 625 -9.11 10.49 11.50
N LEU A 626 -9.50 9.53 12.34
CA LEU A 626 -10.08 8.26 11.89
C LEU A 626 -11.43 8.46 11.19
N LEU A 627 -12.30 9.33 11.72
CA LEU A 627 -13.58 9.67 11.10
C LEU A 627 -13.38 10.34 9.73
N ASN A 628 -12.41 11.24 9.60
CA ASN A 628 -12.04 11.84 8.31
C ASN A 628 -11.51 10.80 7.30
N ASN A 629 -11.05 9.64 7.76
CA ASN A 629 -10.64 8.49 6.93
C ASN A 629 -11.74 7.43 6.76
N ASN A 630 -13.00 7.82 6.98
CA ASN A 630 -14.22 7.01 6.82
C ASN A 630 -14.36 5.81 7.78
N TYR A 631 -13.65 5.80 8.90
CA TYR A 631 -13.87 4.76 9.92
C TYR A 631 -15.22 4.93 10.60
N GLU A 632 -15.88 3.81 10.89
CA GLU A 632 -17.18 3.79 11.54
C GLU A 632 -17.07 4.21 13.01
N ILE A 633 -17.94 5.13 13.46
CA ILE A 633 -17.97 5.65 14.84
C ILE A 633 -17.98 4.52 15.89
N PRO A 634 -18.86 3.49 15.81
CA PRO A 634 -18.90 2.43 16.82
C PRO A 634 -17.59 1.64 16.92
N LEU A 635 -16.91 1.46 15.79
CA LEU A 635 -15.62 0.77 15.77
C LEU A 635 -14.53 1.60 16.43
N VAL A 636 -14.44 2.89 16.06
CA VAL A 636 -13.42 3.80 16.60
C VAL A 636 -13.58 3.92 18.12
N ASP A 637 -14.80 4.19 18.58
CA ASP A 637 -15.10 4.37 20.00
C ASP A 637 -14.84 3.07 20.78
N SER A 638 -15.24 1.91 20.23
CA SER A 638 -14.94 0.61 20.85
C SER A 638 -13.44 0.32 20.99
N VAL A 639 -12.64 0.62 19.96
CA VAL A 639 -11.19 0.38 19.99
C VAL A 639 -10.50 1.34 20.96
N ILE A 640 -10.89 2.62 20.99
CA ILE A 640 -10.33 3.62 21.90
C ILE A 640 -10.70 3.27 23.35
N ASN A 641 -11.96 2.97 23.65
CA ASN A 641 -12.40 2.66 25.01
C ASN A 641 -11.70 1.41 25.54
N LYS A 642 -11.62 0.35 24.73
CA LYS A 642 -10.86 -0.85 25.09
C LYS A 642 -9.38 -0.56 25.32
N PHE A 643 -8.80 0.40 24.60
CA PHE A 643 -7.42 0.83 24.83
C PHE A 643 -7.27 1.58 26.15
N LYS A 644 -8.19 2.51 26.46
CA LYS A 644 -8.24 3.23 27.75
C LYS A 644 -8.38 2.28 28.93
N GLU A 645 -9.28 1.29 28.84
CA GLU A 645 -9.44 0.24 29.85
C GLU A 645 -8.13 -0.51 30.10
N ASN A 646 -7.40 -0.85 29.03
CA ASN A 646 -6.10 -1.54 29.15
C ASN A 646 -4.98 -0.64 29.70
N LEU A 647 -5.05 0.68 29.53
CA LEU A 647 -4.08 1.61 30.12
C LEU A 647 -4.27 1.71 31.64
N ASN A 648 -5.52 1.71 32.10
CA ASN A 648 -5.86 1.84 33.52
C ASN A 648 -5.63 0.54 34.30
N ASN A 649 -5.79 -0.61 33.65
CA ASN A 649 -5.49 -1.91 34.24
C ASN A 649 -3.98 -2.16 34.20
N LYS A 650 -3.32 -2.30 35.37
CA LYS A 650 -1.91 -2.74 35.45
C LYS A 650 -1.69 -3.94 34.52
N PRO A 651 -0.56 -4.02 33.80
CA PRO A 651 -0.36 -5.06 32.80
C PRO A 651 -0.52 -6.42 33.47
N ARG A 652 -1.50 -7.22 33.01
CA ARG A 652 -1.42 -8.67 33.18
C ARG A 652 -0.03 -9.03 32.66
N SER A 653 0.81 -9.59 33.54
CA SER A 653 2.07 -10.21 33.19
C SER A 653 1.86 -10.89 31.84
N LEU A 654 2.56 -10.39 30.81
CA LEU A 654 2.64 -11.06 29.53
C LEU A 654 3.18 -12.44 29.87
N VAL A 655 2.28 -13.42 30.00
CA VAL A 655 2.67 -14.81 30.03
C VAL A 655 3.49 -14.95 28.77
N ASN A 656 4.80 -15.20 28.96
CA ASN A 656 5.71 -15.62 27.91
C ASN A 656 5.11 -16.90 27.33
N SER A 657 4.17 -16.76 26.40
CA SER A 657 3.76 -17.85 25.56
C SER A 657 5.00 -18.19 24.76
N ASN A 658 5.59 -19.35 25.04
CA ASN A 658 6.70 -19.93 24.31
C ASN A 658 6.68 -19.45 22.84
N ASN A 659 7.63 -18.59 22.51
CA ASN A 659 7.80 -18.03 21.17
C ASN A 659 8.21 -19.18 20.24
N ASN A 660 7.25 -19.96 19.77
CA ASN A 660 7.45 -20.70 18.54
C ASN A 660 7.80 -19.64 17.49
N ASN A 661 8.96 -19.77 16.83
CA ASN A 661 9.43 -18.84 15.81
C ASN A 661 8.44 -18.81 14.63
N ILE A 662 7.42 -17.96 14.71
CA ILE A 662 6.40 -17.84 13.67
C ILE A 662 7.03 -17.18 12.44
N ARG A 663 7.04 -17.91 11.32
CA ARG A 663 7.51 -17.41 10.03
C ARG A 663 6.36 -16.79 9.23
N TYR A 664 6.47 -15.50 8.94
CA TYR A 664 5.49 -14.79 8.11
C TYR A 664 5.80 -14.90 6.62
N CYS A 665 4.89 -15.46 5.84
CA CYS A 665 4.99 -15.58 4.39
C CYS A 665 4.06 -14.60 3.69
N ARG A 666 4.61 -13.79 2.78
CA ARG A 666 3.85 -12.78 2.03
C ARG A 666 2.84 -13.44 1.09
N PHE A 667 1.58 -13.00 1.14
CA PHE A 667 0.46 -13.55 0.34
C PHE A 667 -0.53 -12.45 -0.12
N PRO A 668 -1.12 -12.51 -1.32
CA PRO A 668 -2.04 -11.47 -1.79
C PRO A 668 -3.37 -11.47 -1.02
N TYR A 669 -3.88 -10.28 -0.68
CA TYR A 669 -5.20 -10.15 -0.07
C TYR A 669 -6.30 -10.19 -1.12
N ILE A 670 -7.17 -11.19 -1.00
CA ILE A 670 -8.35 -11.42 -1.81
C ILE A 670 -9.48 -11.68 -0.82
N ALA A 671 -10.47 -10.80 -0.81
CA ALA A 671 -11.61 -10.89 0.09
C ALA A 671 -12.27 -12.28 0.02
N GLU A 672 -12.63 -12.81 1.20
CA GLU A 672 -13.13 -14.17 1.45
C GLU A 672 -12.13 -15.32 1.23
N LEU A 673 -11.23 -15.24 0.24
CA LEU A 673 -10.25 -16.28 -0.06
C LEU A 673 -9.10 -16.29 0.95
N SER A 674 -8.43 -15.15 1.14
CA SER A 674 -7.22 -15.06 1.96
C SER A 674 -7.46 -15.46 3.42
N HIS A 675 -8.63 -15.14 3.98
CA HIS A 675 -9.00 -15.55 5.34
C HIS A 675 -9.11 -17.06 5.48
N LYS A 676 -9.67 -17.74 4.48
CA LYS A 676 -9.79 -19.21 4.46
C LYS A 676 -8.43 -19.87 4.26
N LEU A 677 -7.60 -19.31 3.38
CA LEU A 677 -6.24 -19.81 3.18
C LEU A 677 -5.37 -19.62 4.42
N ASN A 678 -5.51 -18.53 5.16
CA ASN A 678 -4.79 -18.38 6.43
C ASN A 678 -5.12 -19.50 7.42
N ARG A 679 -6.36 -20.01 7.39
CA ARG A 679 -6.78 -21.12 8.25
C ARG A 679 -6.13 -22.44 7.89
N VAL A 680 -5.71 -22.63 6.64
CA VAL A 680 -5.00 -23.84 6.20
C VAL A 680 -3.64 -23.96 6.90
N PHE A 681 -3.01 -22.83 7.22
CA PHE A 681 -1.72 -22.78 7.91
C PHE A 681 -1.85 -22.78 9.44
N ILE A 682 -3.07 -22.81 10.00
CA ILE A 682 -3.27 -22.97 11.46
C ILE A 682 -2.73 -24.34 11.87
N GLY A 683 -1.95 -24.38 12.95
CA GLY A 683 -1.24 -25.57 13.41
C GLY A 683 0.21 -25.67 12.91
N THR A 684 0.61 -24.87 11.92
CA THR A 684 2.03 -24.75 11.51
C THR A 684 2.70 -23.54 12.19
N HIS A 685 4.03 -23.44 12.12
CA HIS A 685 4.77 -22.21 12.48
C HIS A 685 4.73 -21.15 11.37
N VAL A 686 4.07 -21.40 10.23
CA VAL A 686 3.92 -20.41 9.15
C VAL A 686 2.61 -19.62 9.31
N ARG A 687 2.66 -18.31 9.02
CA ARG A 687 1.48 -17.43 8.96
C ARG A 687 1.51 -16.59 7.69
N LEU A 688 0.34 -16.34 7.11
CA LEU A 688 0.26 -15.53 5.89
C LEU A 688 0.18 -14.02 6.23
N ALA A 689 1.10 -13.24 5.67
CA ALA A 689 1.13 -11.78 5.77
C ALA A 689 0.58 -11.15 4.48
N PHE A 690 -0.54 -10.43 4.60
CA PHE A 690 -1.31 -10.00 3.44
C PHE A 690 -0.84 -8.69 2.81
N TYR A 691 -0.78 -8.64 1.47
CA TYR A 691 -0.54 -7.42 0.69
C TYR A 691 -1.57 -7.23 -0.43
N ASN A 692 -1.82 -5.99 -0.82
CA ASN A 692 -2.67 -5.70 -1.98
C ASN A 692 -1.90 -5.79 -3.30
N ILE A 693 -2.51 -6.48 -4.28
CA ILE A 693 -2.01 -6.57 -5.66
C ILE A 693 -2.30 -5.26 -6.39
N LEU A 694 -3.57 -4.83 -6.42
CA LEU A 694 -3.99 -3.59 -7.07
C LEU A 694 -4.12 -2.47 -6.04
N ARG A 695 -3.40 -1.37 -6.27
CA ARG A 695 -3.44 -0.17 -5.42
C ARG A 695 -3.61 1.09 -6.27
N VAL A 696 -4.07 2.17 -5.64
CA VAL A 696 -4.14 3.50 -6.27
C VAL A 696 -2.75 3.96 -6.75
N ASN A 697 -1.66 3.53 -6.11
CA ASN A 697 -0.29 3.80 -6.60
C ASN A 697 -0.05 3.36 -8.07
N SER A 698 -0.86 2.47 -8.63
CA SER A 698 -0.74 2.09 -10.05
C SER A 698 -1.06 3.20 -11.05
N ILE A 699 -1.70 4.29 -10.63
CA ILE A 699 -2.00 5.46 -11.47
C ILE A 699 -1.01 6.62 -11.25
N TYR A 700 -0.06 6.49 -10.31
CA TYR A 700 0.96 7.51 -10.09
C TYR A 700 2.03 7.42 -11.17
N SER A 701 2.54 8.57 -11.59
CA SER A 701 3.60 8.69 -12.57
C SER A 701 4.90 8.08 -12.04
N LYS A 702 5.62 7.38 -12.93
CA LYS A 702 6.93 6.83 -12.62
C LYS A 702 7.96 7.94 -12.80
N LEU A 703 8.40 8.54 -11.70
CA LEU A 703 9.37 9.65 -11.71
C LEU A 703 10.80 9.21 -12.05
N LYS A 704 11.12 7.92 -11.85
CA LYS A 704 12.43 7.35 -12.16
C LYS A 704 12.45 6.91 -13.62
N ASP A 705 13.59 7.12 -14.27
CA ASP A 705 13.86 6.57 -15.59
C ASP A 705 13.56 5.07 -15.66
N PRO A 706 12.94 4.59 -16.76
CA PRO A 706 12.70 3.16 -16.93
C PRO A 706 14.02 2.41 -17.10
N VAL A 707 14.16 1.27 -16.45
CA VAL A 707 15.28 0.35 -16.73
C VAL A 707 15.08 -0.26 -18.10
N ASN A 708 16.09 -0.17 -18.97
CA ASN A 708 16.06 -0.75 -20.30
C ASN A 708 15.64 -2.23 -20.23
N LYS A 709 14.73 -2.65 -21.11
CA LYS A 709 14.21 -4.03 -21.19
C LYS A 709 15.33 -5.07 -21.20
N GLN A 710 16.43 -4.79 -21.91
CA GLN A 710 17.58 -5.68 -22.05
C GLN A 710 18.42 -5.83 -20.77
N GLN A 711 18.31 -4.89 -19.83
CA GLN A 711 18.99 -4.88 -18.53
C GLN A 711 18.07 -5.34 -17.39
N GLN A 712 16.83 -5.74 -17.67
CA GLN A 712 15.95 -6.27 -16.63
C GLN A 712 16.42 -7.66 -16.17
N THR A 713 16.30 -7.90 -14.86
CA THR A 713 16.72 -9.12 -14.18
C THR A 713 15.60 -9.70 -13.32
N GLY A 714 15.71 -10.99 -12.98
CA GLY A 714 14.70 -11.69 -12.18
C GLY A 714 13.37 -11.78 -12.89
N ILE A 715 13.38 -12.16 -14.17
CA ILE A 715 12.20 -12.15 -15.04
C ILE A 715 11.88 -13.55 -15.55
N VAL A 716 10.60 -13.79 -15.81
CA VAL A 716 10.10 -14.87 -16.66
C VAL A 716 9.74 -14.24 -18.00
N TYR A 717 10.25 -14.80 -19.09
CA TYR A 717 10.08 -14.28 -20.44
C TYR A 717 9.57 -15.34 -21.39
N LYS A 718 8.98 -14.89 -22.50
CA LYS A 718 8.50 -15.70 -23.62
C LYS A 718 9.20 -15.26 -24.90
N ILE A 719 9.66 -16.23 -25.68
CA ILE A 719 10.24 -16.03 -27.01
C ILE A 719 9.31 -16.72 -28.02
N PRO A 720 8.65 -15.98 -28.92
CA PRO A 720 7.82 -16.57 -29.95
C PRO A 720 8.67 -17.26 -31.02
N CYS A 721 8.19 -18.40 -31.52
CA CYS A 721 8.79 -19.09 -32.66
C CYS A 721 8.20 -18.58 -33.99
N SER A 722 8.74 -19.05 -35.11
CA SER A 722 8.13 -18.89 -36.42
C SER A 722 6.84 -19.71 -36.56
N CYS A 723 6.73 -20.83 -35.85
CA CYS A 723 5.49 -21.59 -35.72
C CYS A 723 4.60 -21.07 -34.57
N ASP A 724 3.45 -21.70 -34.35
CA ASP A 724 2.48 -21.32 -33.30
C ASP A 724 2.96 -21.57 -31.85
N LEU A 725 4.11 -22.22 -31.69
CA LEU A 725 4.70 -22.50 -30.38
C LEU A 725 5.60 -21.35 -29.91
N CYS A 726 5.90 -21.36 -28.61
CA CYS A 726 6.84 -20.43 -28.00
C CYS A 726 7.77 -21.13 -27.01
N TYR A 727 8.85 -20.47 -26.63
CA TYR A 727 9.68 -20.89 -25.51
C TYR A 727 9.42 -19.98 -24.31
N VAL A 728 9.26 -20.57 -23.13
CA VAL A 728 9.18 -19.84 -21.87
C VAL A 728 10.42 -20.16 -21.05
N GLY A 729 11.06 -19.14 -20.51
CA GLY A 729 12.25 -19.29 -19.68
C GLY A 729 12.30 -18.25 -18.56
N GLN A 730 13.11 -18.49 -17.54
CA GLN A 730 13.48 -17.48 -16.53
C GLN A 730 14.95 -17.09 -16.56
N THR A 731 15.27 -15.92 -16.02
CA THR A 731 16.65 -15.50 -15.80
C THR A 731 16.82 -14.60 -14.58
N ARG A 732 17.93 -14.80 -13.85
CA ARG A 732 18.45 -13.83 -12.86
C ARG A 732 19.44 -12.83 -13.49
N GLN A 733 19.97 -13.15 -14.68
CA GLN A 733 20.92 -12.32 -15.41
C GLN A 733 20.19 -11.20 -16.15
N TYR A 734 20.95 -10.30 -16.79
CA TYR A 734 20.36 -9.42 -17.79
C TYR A 734 19.68 -10.23 -18.89
N LEU A 735 18.51 -9.77 -19.34
CA LEU A 735 17.80 -10.38 -20.46
C LEU A 735 18.71 -10.51 -21.69
N SER A 736 19.48 -9.48 -22.03
CA SER A 736 20.42 -9.49 -23.16
C SER A 736 21.45 -10.61 -23.09
N ASN A 737 22.04 -10.87 -21.91
CA ASN A 737 22.99 -11.97 -21.73
C ASN A 737 22.32 -13.32 -21.95
N ARG A 738 21.10 -13.50 -21.43
CA ARG A 738 20.35 -14.74 -21.62
C ARG A 738 19.95 -14.96 -23.08
N VAL A 739 19.59 -13.89 -23.79
CA VAL A 739 19.28 -13.97 -25.22
C VAL A 739 20.51 -14.34 -26.04
N LYS A 740 21.68 -13.76 -25.73
CA LYS A 740 22.95 -14.14 -26.39
C LYS A 740 23.28 -15.63 -26.19
N GLN A 741 23.03 -16.18 -25.00
CA GLN A 741 23.19 -17.62 -24.74
C GLN A 741 22.27 -18.45 -25.65
N HIS A 742 20.98 -18.11 -25.73
CA HIS A 742 20.06 -18.83 -26.63
C HIS A 742 20.46 -18.75 -28.10
N ILE A 743 20.89 -17.57 -28.58
CA ILE A 743 21.38 -17.41 -29.96
C ILE A 743 22.62 -18.27 -30.20
N TYR A 744 23.53 -18.32 -29.22
CA TYR A 744 24.71 -19.18 -29.29
C TYR A 744 24.33 -20.66 -29.36
N ASP A 745 23.41 -21.11 -28.50
CA ASP A 745 22.92 -22.50 -28.47
C ASP A 745 22.25 -22.90 -29.80
N CYS A 746 21.55 -21.98 -30.47
CA CYS A 746 20.97 -22.22 -31.79
C CYS A 746 22.02 -22.28 -32.92
N LYS A 747 23.16 -21.60 -32.77
CA LYS A 747 24.22 -21.59 -33.79
C LYS A 747 25.21 -22.74 -33.64
N ASN A 748 25.40 -23.25 -32.43
CA ASN A 748 26.43 -24.22 -32.15
C ASN A 748 25.94 -25.66 -32.41
N ILE A 749 26.33 -26.20 -33.57
CA ILE A 749 25.96 -27.55 -34.02
C ILE A 749 26.61 -28.63 -33.13
N ASN A 750 27.77 -28.35 -32.53
CA ASN A 750 28.59 -29.30 -31.79
C ASN A 750 28.11 -29.57 -30.35
N ILE A 751 27.02 -28.95 -29.91
CA ILE A 751 26.41 -29.29 -28.61
C ILE A 751 25.79 -30.68 -28.73
N LEU A 752 26.27 -31.65 -27.92
CA LEU A 752 25.68 -32.98 -27.82
C LEU A 752 24.16 -32.88 -27.64
N LYS A 753 23.40 -33.73 -28.33
CA LYS A 753 21.93 -33.68 -28.37
C LYS A 753 21.30 -33.64 -26.97
N GLU A 754 21.90 -34.32 -26.01
CA GLU A 754 21.49 -34.39 -24.60
C GLU A 754 21.63 -33.05 -23.86
N ASN A 755 22.61 -32.23 -24.25
CA ASN A 755 22.90 -30.92 -23.67
C ASN A 755 22.18 -29.76 -24.37
N LYS A 756 21.43 -30.03 -25.45
CA LYS A 756 20.65 -28.99 -26.14
C LYS A 756 19.45 -28.56 -25.29
N THR A 757 19.24 -27.24 -25.22
CA THR A 757 18.04 -26.67 -24.60
C THR A 757 16.81 -27.01 -25.44
N ALA A 758 15.62 -27.05 -24.82
CA ALA A 758 14.37 -27.31 -25.54
C ALA A 758 14.17 -26.35 -26.74
N LEU A 759 14.60 -25.09 -26.57
CA LEU A 759 14.63 -24.08 -27.63
C LEU A 759 15.57 -24.48 -28.78
N ALA A 760 16.83 -24.84 -28.46
CA ALA A 760 17.81 -25.24 -29.47
C ALA A 760 17.41 -26.54 -30.18
N THR A 761 16.91 -27.55 -29.44
CA THR A 761 16.40 -28.80 -30.01
C THR A 761 15.28 -28.52 -31.02
N HIS A 762 14.30 -27.68 -30.66
CA HIS A 762 13.22 -27.31 -31.59
C HIS A 762 13.76 -26.56 -32.82
N HIS A 763 14.75 -25.68 -32.65
CA HIS A 763 15.38 -24.96 -33.76
C HIS A 763 16.03 -25.92 -34.76
N PHE A 764 16.82 -26.88 -34.28
CA PHE A 764 17.53 -27.83 -35.13
C PHE A 764 16.61 -28.90 -35.73
N ASP A 765 15.73 -29.51 -34.92
CA ASP A 765 14.91 -30.64 -35.36
C ASP A 765 13.77 -30.22 -36.29
N GLN A 766 13.29 -28.97 -36.18
CA GLN A 766 12.14 -28.46 -36.95
C GLN A 766 12.52 -27.33 -37.91
N HIS A 767 13.81 -26.98 -38.02
CA HIS A 767 14.32 -25.88 -38.85
C HIS A 767 13.58 -24.54 -38.65
N HIS A 768 13.07 -24.29 -37.44
CA HIS A 768 12.28 -23.11 -37.10
C HIS A 768 13.11 -22.03 -36.41
N ASN A 769 12.80 -20.76 -36.65
CA ASN A 769 13.54 -19.62 -36.08
C ASN A 769 12.76 -18.93 -34.96
N PHE A 770 13.45 -18.66 -33.86
CA PHE A 770 12.89 -17.87 -32.75
C PHE A 770 13.07 -16.37 -32.98
N LYS A 771 12.02 -15.59 -32.69
CA LYS A 771 11.97 -14.13 -32.85
C LYS A 771 12.49 -13.44 -31.59
N PHE A 772 13.82 -13.37 -31.45
CA PHE A 772 14.52 -12.80 -30.28
C PHE A 772 14.30 -11.28 -30.08
N ASP A 773 13.82 -10.58 -31.11
CA ASP A 773 13.40 -9.18 -31.07
C ASP A 773 12.02 -9.01 -30.39
N LYS A 774 11.14 -10.01 -30.52
CA LYS A 774 9.75 -9.98 -30.01
C LYS A 774 9.57 -10.63 -28.63
N ILE A 775 10.59 -10.60 -27.79
CA ILE A 775 10.53 -11.20 -26.44
C ILE A 775 9.51 -10.48 -25.57
N GLU A 776 8.68 -11.23 -24.87
CA GLU A 776 7.70 -10.69 -23.91
C GLU A 776 8.14 -11.02 -22.48
N ILE A 777 8.03 -10.06 -21.56
CA ILE A 777 8.23 -10.31 -20.12
C ILE A 777 6.88 -10.69 -19.52
N LEU A 778 6.77 -11.91 -18.99
CA LEU A 778 5.54 -12.47 -18.43
C LEU A 778 5.38 -12.19 -16.93
N ASP A 779 6.46 -12.25 -16.15
CA ASP A 779 6.49 -11.95 -14.72
C ASP A 779 7.86 -11.43 -14.28
N LYS A 780 7.90 -10.74 -13.13
CA LYS A 780 9.14 -10.25 -12.50
C LYS A 780 9.17 -10.66 -11.03
N GLU A 781 10.11 -11.52 -10.70
CA GLU A 781 10.28 -12.12 -9.38
C GLU A 781 11.77 -12.33 -9.07
N MET A 782 12.27 -11.70 -8.01
CA MET A 782 13.69 -11.81 -7.63
C MET A 782 13.98 -13.11 -6.88
N ASN A 783 13.02 -13.58 -6.07
CA ASN A 783 13.17 -14.83 -5.34
C ASN A 783 13.20 -16.00 -6.35
N TRP A 784 14.29 -16.78 -6.32
CA TRP A 784 14.50 -17.86 -7.28
C TRP A 784 13.35 -18.87 -7.27
N TRP A 785 12.94 -19.30 -6.09
CA TRP A 785 11.91 -20.33 -5.93
C TRP A 785 10.56 -19.88 -6.49
N LYS A 786 10.12 -18.67 -6.12
CA LYS A 786 8.91 -18.06 -6.67
C LYS A 786 9.00 -17.85 -8.18
N ARG A 787 10.16 -17.43 -8.70
CA ARG A 787 10.37 -17.25 -10.15
C ARG A 787 10.29 -18.59 -10.89
N ASN A 788 10.81 -19.66 -10.31
CA ASN A 788 10.75 -21.02 -10.85
C ASN A 788 9.29 -21.51 -10.94
N VAL A 789 8.52 -21.35 -9.85
CA VAL A 789 7.07 -21.67 -9.87
C VAL A 789 6.33 -20.84 -10.94
N SER A 790 6.68 -19.56 -11.08
CA SER A 790 6.10 -18.69 -12.11
C SER A 790 6.39 -19.18 -13.53
N GLU A 791 7.65 -19.56 -13.83
CA GLU A 791 8.06 -20.17 -15.10
C GLU A 791 7.23 -21.44 -15.40
N MET A 792 7.12 -22.36 -14.44
CA MET A 792 6.36 -23.60 -14.62
C MET A 792 4.86 -23.36 -14.90
N ILE A 793 4.27 -22.37 -14.24
CA ILE A 793 2.88 -21.95 -14.49
C ILE A 793 2.74 -21.41 -15.93
N PHE A 794 3.68 -20.59 -16.40
CA PHE A 794 3.64 -20.07 -17.76
C PHE A 794 3.96 -21.11 -18.83
N ILE A 795 4.79 -22.11 -18.55
CA ILE A 795 4.99 -23.27 -19.43
C ILE A 795 3.67 -24.04 -19.61
N LYS A 796 2.96 -24.37 -18.51
CA LYS A 796 1.68 -25.11 -18.58
C LYS A 796 0.53 -24.30 -19.20
N THR A 797 0.59 -22.98 -19.17
CA THR A 797 -0.52 -22.10 -19.61
C THR A 797 -0.33 -21.51 -20.99
N ASN A 798 0.84 -21.65 -21.61
CA ASN A 798 1.09 -21.34 -23.01
C ASN A 798 1.24 -22.64 -23.83
N ASP A 799 1.25 -22.52 -25.15
CA ASP A 799 1.61 -23.60 -26.06
C ASP A 799 3.12 -23.49 -26.31
N THR A 800 3.91 -24.38 -25.68
CA THR A 800 5.37 -24.22 -25.56
C THR A 800 6.18 -25.40 -26.08
N VAL A 801 7.44 -25.14 -26.46
CA VAL A 801 8.43 -26.15 -26.86
C VAL A 801 9.19 -26.75 -25.66
N ASN A 802 8.98 -26.23 -24.45
CA ASN A 802 9.63 -26.66 -23.22
C ASN A 802 9.40 -28.17 -22.95
N LYS A 803 10.35 -28.83 -22.28
CA LYS A 803 10.23 -30.25 -21.95
C LYS A 803 9.18 -30.42 -20.84
N ARG A 804 8.45 -31.55 -20.83
CA ARG A 804 7.48 -31.86 -19.75
C ARG A 804 8.15 -31.85 -18.36
N THR A 805 9.39 -32.32 -18.31
CA THR A 805 10.27 -32.34 -17.12
C THR A 805 10.52 -30.96 -16.52
N ASP A 806 10.44 -29.89 -17.32
CA ASP A 806 10.64 -28.50 -16.86
C ASP A 806 9.55 -28.07 -15.86
N THR A 807 8.48 -28.86 -15.70
CA THR A 807 7.36 -28.58 -14.79
C THR A 807 7.17 -29.61 -13.68
N ASN A 808 8.10 -30.55 -13.50
CA ASN A 808 7.97 -31.66 -12.53
C ASN A 808 7.75 -31.19 -11.09
N ASN A 809 8.41 -30.10 -10.69
CA ASN A 809 8.30 -29.58 -9.32
C ASN A 809 7.00 -28.80 -9.06
N LEU A 810 6.14 -28.61 -10.08
CA LEU A 810 4.82 -28.01 -9.91
C LEU A 810 3.77 -29.10 -9.78
N SER A 811 3.21 -29.23 -8.58
CA SER A 811 2.23 -30.26 -8.23
C SER A 811 1.10 -30.38 -9.27
N ILE A 812 0.79 -31.63 -9.63
CA ILE A 812 -0.26 -32.03 -10.57
C ILE A 812 -1.64 -31.53 -10.11
N LEU A 813 -1.82 -31.34 -8.79
CA LEU A 813 -3.06 -30.85 -8.18
C LEU A 813 -3.50 -29.48 -8.73
N TYR A 814 -2.59 -28.68 -9.29
CA TYR A 814 -2.92 -27.38 -9.90
C TYR A 814 -3.47 -27.47 -11.33
N ASN A 815 -3.39 -28.62 -11.99
CA ASN A 815 -3.69 -28.75 -13.42
C ASN A 815 -5.10 -28.23 -13.79
N ASP A 816 -6.12 -28.52 -12.98
CA ASP A 816 -7.49 -28.08 -13.26
C ASP A 816 -7.65 -26.56 -13.15
N ILE A 817 -7.05 -25.96 -12.12
CA ILE A 817 -7.04 -24.50 -11.94
C ILE A 817 -6.29 -23.82 -13.08
N LEU A 818 -5.17 -24.40 -13.53
CA LEU A 818 -4.36 -23.87 -14.62
C LEU A 818 -5.03 -24.02 -15.99
N LYS A 819 -5.76 -25.11 -16.23
CA LYS A 819 -6.59 -25.29 -17.43
C LYS A 819 -7.69 -24.23 -17.49
N GLU A 820 -8.37 -23.99 -16.38
CA GLU A 820 -9.38 -22.93 -16.27
C GLU A 820 -8.77 -21.53 -16.48
N TYR A 821 -7.59 -21.27 -15.91
CA TYR A 821 -6.85 -20.03 -16.13
C TYR A 821 -6.48 -19.85 -17.62
N LYS A 822 -5.96 -20.88 -18.29
CA LYS A 822 -5.63 -20.85 -19.73
C LYS A 822 -6.86 -20.56 -20.58
N SER A 823 -7.99 -21.20 -20.30
CA SER A 823 -9.26 -20.98 -21.00
C SER A 823 -9.77 -19.54 -20.83
N ASN A 824 -9.74 -19.00 -19.61
CA ASN A 824 -10.16 -17.62 -19.34
C ASN A 824 -9.22 -16.57 -19.93
N ARG A 825 -7.93 -16.89 -20.12
CA ARG A 825 -6.95 -15.98 -20.73
C ARG A 825 -7.10 -15.88 -22.26
N LYS A 826 -7.62 -16.93 -22.91
CA LYS A 826 -7.90 -16.95 -24.37
C LYS A 826 -9.21 -16.22 -24.72
N LYS A 827 -10.10 -16.00 -23.76
CA LYS A 827 -11.33 -15.19 -23.88
C LYS A 827 -11.04 -13.75 -23.52
#